data_AF-A0A9W6XXV7-F1
#
_entry.id   AF-A0A9W6XXV7-F1
#
_cell.length_a   1.000
_cell.length_b   1.000
_cell.length_c   1.000
_cell.angle_alpha   90.00
_cell.angle_beta   90.00
_cell.angle_gamma   90.00
#
_symmetry.space_group_name_H-M   'P 1'
#
loop_
_entity.id
_entity.type
_entity.pdbx_description
1 polymer ?
#
loop_
_entity_poly.entity_id
_entity_poly.type
_entity_poly.pdbx_seq_one_letter_code
_entity_poly.pdbx_strand_id
1 'polypeptide(L)'
;MMSTATLPTAGPKLQPGLESGQALMKHGEAAFYDFVAQQLEPALGCTLPRMEVRCKNLSVTAEVAVVEQKASGDTSELPSVYNSLKHIVRKVTATRHTTQRHVLHRVDAVFGPGTITLVLGQPGSGKTSLMKVLSGQFPMEKNITVDGDISYNGRAWKELLPKLPQLAAYVPQTDKHFPALSVQETLEFAHACCPEEVASRRGKEMLSHGTAEQNEAAIRTAESLYKNYPDVIVEQLGLQTCRETVIGNALKRGVSGGERRRVTTGEMEFGMKYATFMDEISTGLDSAATFDIVCTQRDIAKKLHKTVVMALLQPAPEVFELFDNILLLNDGEVMYHGPREQALPYFESLGFVCPPDRDVADYLLDLGTDQQYQYEVAKPNGRSSFSVQAPRLASEFADLFRQSVVHDNIVQALDAPWSEERLRDGEEHLVKMPEFRQSFWAGTLTVMRRQMLLALRNTAFMRVRALMVVVMGLIYGSTFFGFDPTNAQVALGVLYQTTMFLAMGQASQTPVFIAAREIYYKHRRANFYRTSSFAIACLTALVPAAVAECLVFSCFVYWMCGFVSGIGYFLFFLLCMVLTNLALCAWFFTLTAMAPNFNIAKPCSTFSITFYVVFAGFIVPRSQIPDFFIWIYWINPLAWCLRAVAVNQYRSPGFDVCVYGGEDYCSQYNMTMGEYSLSLYDVPSNKAWVWGGVLFLLFAIAFFVVVGSYILEHKRYDIPAATVAVVTTLNNNNEKSKLREEDISKEQDQPNRPDGTASYVMVATPRAASTSPAPEEVTSDMVVVDLHEEQARFVPVALAFKDLWYSVPKPGSKHETIDLLKGISGYALPGTMTALMGSSGAGKTTLMDVIAGRKTGGTIRGEILLNGYPATELAIRRCTGYCEQQDIHSEGATIREALTFSAFLRQDSSVSERAKLASVEECLDLLDLRAIADQIIRGRSQEQMKRLTIGVELAAQPSVLFLDEPTSGLDAHSAKVIMDGVRKSVAAETRWGDGVLR
;
A
#
# COMPACT_ATOMS: atom_id res chain seq x y z
N MET A 1 37.25 -60.33 8.31
CA MET A 1 36.86 -59.66 9.57
C MET A 1 36.59 -58.20 9.27
N MET A 2 35.35 -57.86 8.92
CA MET A 2 34.89 -56.47 8.82
C MET A 2 33.80 -56.29 9.88
N SER A 3 34.06 -55.38 10.80
CA SER A 3 33.27 -55.12 12.00
C SER A 3 31.94 -54.45 11.63
N THR A 4 30.85 -55.07 12.06
CA THR A 4 29.49 -54.53 12.06
C THR A 4 29.38 -53.40 13.07
N ALA A 5 29.36 -52.15 12.61
CA ALA A 5 29.00 -51.00 13.43
C ALA A 5 27.47 -50.93 13.58
N THR A 6 27.00 -51.18 14.79
CA THR A 6 25.61 -51.02 15.24
C THR A 6 25.21 -49.55 15.22
N LEU A 7 24.07 -49.26 14.56
CA LEU A 7 23.37 -47.97 14.63
C LEU A 7 23.08 -47.58 16.09
N PRO A 8 23.27 -46.31 16.49
CA PRO A 8 22.96 -45.86 17.84
C PRO A 8 21.44 -45.84 18.05
N THR A 9 21.00 -46.52 19.11
CA THR A 9 19.64 -46.49 19.63
C THR A 9 19.21 -45.05 19.93
N ALA A 10 18.08 -44.62 19.36
CA ALA A 10 17.47 -43.32 19.60
C ALA A 10 17.21 -43.11 21.11
N GLY A 11 17.86 -42.10 21.69
CA GLY A 11 17.55 -41.61 23.03
C GLY A 11 16.14 -40.99 23.10
N PRO A 12 15.63 -40.70 24.32
CA PRO A 12 14.29 -40.14 24.48
C PRO A 12 14.21 -38.78 23.78
N LYS A 13 13.28 -38.64 22.81
CA LYS A 13 12.99 -37.37 22.13
C LYS A 13 12.60 -36.33 23.19
N LEU A 14 13.41 -35.27 23.36
CA LEU A 14 13.13 -34.18 24.29
C LEU A 14 11.81 -33.49 23.89
N GLN A 15 10.87 -33.41 24.82
CA GLN A 15 9.58 -32.73 24.62
C GLN A 15 9.76 -31.21 24.79
N PRO A 16 9.28 -30.37 23.84
CA PRO A 16 9.26 -28.92 23.99
C PRO A 16 8.37 -28.49 25.16
N GLY A 17 8.73 -27.38 25.83
CA GLY A 17 7.89 -26.83 26.90
C GLY A 17 6.64 -26.15 26.33
N LEU A 18 5.45 -26.48 26.84
CA LEU A 18 4.16 -25.93 26.37
C LEU A 18 3.79 -24.59 27.05
N GLU A 19 4.71 -23.97 27.79
CA GLU A 19 4.41 -22.81 28.65
C GLU A 19 4.44 -21.47 27.91
N SER A 20 5.31 -21.32 26.91
CA SER A 20 5.50 -20.08 26.13
C SER A 20 5.94 -20.37 24.70
N GLY A 21 5.77 -19.41 23.79
CA GLY A 21 6.26 -19.53 22.40
C GLY A 21 7.77 -19.81 22.32
N GLN A 22 8.55 -19.19 23.21
CA GLN A 22 9.99 -19.46 23.34
C GLN A 22 10.30 -20.87 23.81
N ALA A 23 9.51 -21.42 24.74
CA ALA A 23 9.68 -22.79 25.21
C ALA A 23 9.32 -23.82 24.13
N LEU A 24 8.32 -23.50 23.28
CA LEU A 24 7.93 -24.30 22.12
C LEU A 24 9.04 -24.33 21.05
N MET A 25 9.67 -23.19 20.78
CA MET A 25 10.67 -23.02 19.72
C MET A 25 12.12 -23.28 20.15
N LYS A 26 12.37 -23.63 21.42
CA LYS A 26 13.72 -23.79 22.01
C LYS A 26 14.62 -24.79 21.27
N HIS A 27 14.03 -25.81 20.65
CA HIS A 27 14.74 -26.86 19.92
C HIS A 27 14.84 -26.60 18.40
N GLY A 28 14.47 -25.39 17.94
CA GLY A 28 14.43 -25.01 16.53
C GLY A 28 13.08 -25.30 15.87
N GLU A 29 12.84 -24.65 14.73
CA GLU A 29 11.54 -24.65 14.05
C GLU A 29 11.16 -26.01 13.48
N ALA A 30 12.11 -26.70 12.85
CA ALA A 30 11.89 -28.03 12.28
C ALA A 30 11.48 -29.05 13.35
N ALA A 31 12.14 -29.03 14.52
CA ALA A 31 11.83 -29.91 15.64
C ALA A 31 10.45 -29.60 16.24
N PHE A 32 10.07 -28.33 16.28
CA PHE A 32 8.76 -27.88 16.72
C PHE A 32 7.64 -28.39 15.79
N TYR A 33 7.78 -28.22 14.47
CA TYR A 33 6.78 -28.71 13.53
C TYR A 33 6.68 -30.24 13.49
N ASP A 34 7.81 -30.94 13.64
CA ASP A 34 7.82 -32.40 13.82
C ASP A 34 7.08 -32.83 15.09
N PHE A 35 7.24 -32.10 16.19
CA PHE A 35 6.52 -32.36 17.44
C PHE A 35 5.02 -32.14 17.27
N VAL A 36 4.62 -31.03 16.64
CA VAL A 36 3.20 -30.72 16.38
C VAL A 36 2.56 -31.79 15.50
N ALA A 37 3.22 -32.20 14.40
CA ALA A 37 2.73 -33.28 13.54
C ALA A 37 2.60 -34.60 14.30
N GLN A 38 3.61 -34.98 15.08
CA GLN A 38 3.60 -36.22 15.88
C GLN A 38 2.49 -36.27 16.94
N GLN A 39 2.05 -35.12 17.47
CA GLN A 39 0.94 -35.07 18.43
C GLN A 39 -0.42 -35.04 17.74
N LEU A 40 -0.55 -34.32 16.62
CA LEU A 40 -1.85 -34.12 15.96
C LEU A 40 -2.27 -35.30 15.08
N GLU A 41 -1.36 -35.89 14.31
CA GLU A 41 -1.71 -36.97 13.35
C GLU A 41 -2.32 -38.21 14.04
N PRO A 42 -1.79 -38.72 15.16
CA PRO A 42 -2.39 -39.87 15.84
C PRO A 42 -3.80 -39.59 16.39
N ALA A 43 -4.04 -38.35 16.86
CA ALA A 43 -5.33 -37.95 17.42
C ALA A 43 -6.38 -37.67 16.34
N LEU A 44 -5.95 -37.21 15.16
CA LEU A 44 -6.79 -37.07 13.96
C LEU A 44 -7.15 -38.42 13.34
N GLY A 45 -6.32 -39.45 13.54
CA GLY A 45 -6.48 -40.76 12.90
C GLY A 45 -6.18 -40.75 11.40
N CYS A 46 -5.68 -39.63 10.87
CA CYS A 46 -5.26 -39.42 9.49
C CYS A 46 -4.10 -38.41 9.43
N THR A 47 -3.44 -38.31 8.29
CA THR A 47 -2.41 -37.27 8.07
C THR A 47 -3.03 -35.87 8.13
N LEU A 48 -2.20 -34.86 8.39
CA LEU A 48 -2.64 -33.46 8.35
C LEU A 48 -3.29 -33.10 6.99
N PRO A 49 -4.30 -32.22 6.97
CA PRO A 49 -5.03 -31.90 5.74
C PRO A 49 -4.13 -31.26 4.70
N ARG A 50 -4.20 -31.75 3.47
CA ARG A 50 -3.36 -31.31 2.35
C ARG A 50 -4.21 -30.55 1.35
N MET A 51 -3.66 -29.51 0.73
CA MET A 51 -4.34 -28.81 -0.36
C MET A 51 -3.49 -28.83 -1.62
N GLU A 52 -4.00 -29.46 -2.67
CA GLU A 52 -3.43 -29.39 -4.00
C GLU A 52 -4.22 -28.39 -4.83
N VAL A 53 -3.51 -27.51 -5.54
CA VAL A 53 -4.12 -26.52 -6.44
C VAL A 53 -3.80 -26.91 -7.88
N ARG A 54 -4.83 -27.13 -8.68
CA ARG A 54 -4.71 -27.43 -10.11
C ARG A 54 -5.32 -26.33 -10.94
N CYS A 55 -4.60 -25.91 -11.96
CA CYS A 55 -4.93 -24.82 -12.85
C CYS A 55 -4.79 -25.33 -14.29
N LYS A 56 -5.90 -25.37 -15.03
CA LYS A 56 -5.94 -25.82 -16.42
C LYS A 56 -6.43 -24.70 -17.33
N ASN A 57 -5.62 -24.34 -18.31
CA ASN A 57 -5.88 -23.36 -19.34
C ASN A 57 -6.36 -22.00 -18.79
N LEU A 58 -5.75 -21.53 -17.69
CA LEU A 58 -6.15 -20.28 -17.04
C LEU A 58 -5.76 -19.09 -17.89
N SER A 59 -6.73 -18.26 -18.24
CA SER A 59 -6.51 -16.98 -18.89
C SER A 59 -7.28 -15.87 -18.18
N VAL A 60 -6.65 -14.71 -18.09
CA VAL A 60 -7.25 -13.53 -17.45
C VAL A 60 -7.25 -12.43 -18.47
N THR A 61 -8.43 -11.90 -18.79
CA THR A 61 -8.59 -10.77 -19.70
C THR A 61 -9.18 -9.58 -18.96
N ALA A 62 -8.70 -8.39 -19.28
CA ALA A 62 -9.22 -7.13 -18.78
C ALA A 62 -9.61 -6.24 -19.97
N GLU A 63 -10.82 -5.72 -19.96
CA GLU A 63 -11.29 -4.70 -20.91
C GLU A 63 -10.72 -3.35 -20.51
N VAL A 64 -9.76 -2.87 -21.30
CA VAL A 64 -9.14 -1.57 -21.12
C VAL A 64 -9.78 -0.60 -22.11
N ALA A 65 -10.25 0.56 -21.63
CA ALA A 65 -10.69 1.62 -22.52
C ALA A 65 -9.47 2.22 -23.22
N VAL A 66 -9.37 2.03 -24.54
CA VAL A 66 -8.30 2.63 -25.34
C VAL A 66 -8.69 4.07 -25.63
N VAL A 67 -7.85 4.99 -25.17
CA VAL A 67 -7.90 6.36 -25.64
C VAL A 67 -7.10 6.39 -26.93
N GLU A 68 -7.77 6.27 -28.08
CA GLU A 68 -7.13 6.49 -29.38
C GLU A 68 -6.57 7.91 -29.44
N GLN A 69 -5.25 8.04 -29.37
CA GLN A 69 -4.57 9.25 -29.81
C GLN A 69 -4.56 9.24 -31.34
N LYS A 70 -5.44 10.03 -31.96
CA LYS A 70 -5.29 10.34 -33.38
C LYS A 70 -3.95 11.06 -33.58
N ALA A 71 -3.17 10.61 -34.55
CA ALA A 71 -1.85 11.11 -34.94
C ALA A 71 -1.86 12.53 -35.53
N SER A 72 -2.51 13.47 -34.86
CA SER A 72 -2.54 14.90 -35.19
C SER A 72 -2.26 15.70 -33.93
N GLY A 73 -1.00 15.79 -33.52
CA GLY A 73 -0.45 16.84 -32.62
C GLY A 73 -1.06 17.07 -31.23
N ASP A 74 -2.15 16.39 -30.85
CA ASP A 74 -2.85 16.61 -29.58
C ASP A 74 -2.11 15.84 -28.47
N THR A 75 -1.10 16.52 -27.92
CA THR A 75 -0.46 16.14 -26.67
C THR A 75 -1.54 16.04 -25.59
N SER A 76 -1.56 14.91 -24.90
CA SER A 76 -2.30 14.65 -23.66
C SER A 76 -2.28 15.85 -22.71
N GLU A 77 -3.35 16.64 -22.68
CA GLU A 77 -3.36 17.92 -21.96
C GLU A 77 -3.33 17.71 -20.43
N LEU A 78 -2.54 18.53 -19.71
CA LEU A 78 -2.52 18.56 -18.24
C LEU A 78 -3.95 18.64 -17.66
N PRO A 79 -4.24 18.02 -16.50
CA PRO A 79 -5.52 18.13 -15.81
C PRO A 79 -5.68 19.53 -15.17
N SER A 80 -5.81 20.55 -16.01
CA SER A 80 -6.29 21.87 -15.62
C SER A 80 -7.80 21.82 -15.41
N VAL A 81 -8.37 22.80 -14.70
CA VAL A 81 -9.82 22.90 -14.50
C VAL A 81 -10.55 22.93 -15.85
N TYR A 82 -10.00 23.66 -16.82
CA TYR A 82 -10.54 23.76 -18.18
C TYR A 82 -10.48 22.44 -18.94
N ASN A 83 -9.32 21.76 -18.94
CA ASN A 83 -9.17 20.47 -19.62
C ASN A 83 -9.99 19.38 -18.94
N SER A 84 -10.13 19.42 -17.61
CA SER A 84 -11.01 18.52 -16.86
C SER A 84 -12.48 18.72 -17.24
N LEU A 85 -12.93 19.97 -17.38
CA LEU A 85 -14.29 20.29 -17.84
C LEU A 85 -14.52 19.83 -19.29
N LYS A 86 -13.56 20.11 -20.19
CA LYS A 86 -13.53 19.63 -21.58
C LYS A 86 -13.58 18.10 -21.64
N HIS A 87 -12.83 17.41 -20.78
CA HIS A 87 -12.85 15.95 -20.67
C HIS A 87 -14.17 15.43 -20.11
N ILE A 88 -14.81 16.09 -19.12
CA ILE A 88 -16.14 15.69 -18.62
C ILE A 88 -17.18 15.78 -19.74
N VAL A 89 -17.21 16.87 -20.49
CA VAL A 89 -18.12 17.06 -21.64
C VAL A 89 -17.83 16.04 -22.75
N ARG A 90 -16.56 15.76 -23.04
CA ARG A 90 -16.13 14.76 -24.03
C ARG A 90 -16.41 13.32 -23.56
N LYS A 91 -16.38 13.05 -22.26
CA LYS A 91 -16.67 11.74 -21.64
C LYS A 91 -18.17 11.43 -21.59
N VAL A 92 -19.02 12.46 -21.63
CA VAL A 92 -20.48 12.33 -21.78
C VAL A 92 -20.87 12.10 -23.25
N THR A 93 -20.03 12.50 -24.22
CA THR A 93 -20.33 12.45 -25.66
C THR A 93 -19.55 11.38 -26.45
N ALA A 94 -18.44 10.84 -25.95
CA ALA A 94 -17.63 9.86 -26.66
C ALA A 94 -18.08 8.41 -26.43
N THR A 95 -18.25 7.67 -27.54
CA THR A 95 -18.32 6.20 -27.56
C THR A 95 -16.98 5.62 -27.10
N ARG A 96 -16.99 4.82 -26.02
CA ARG A 96 -15.78 4.16 -25.51
C ARG A 96 -15.41 2.99 -26.43
N HIS A 97 -14.24 3.05 -27.07
CA HIS A 97 -13.60 1.87 -27.63
C HIS A 97 -12.88 1.12 -26.50
N THR A 98 -13.39 -0.04 -26.14
CA THR A 98 -12.75 -0.98 -25.21
C THR A 98 -11.98 -2.03 -26.01
N THR A 99 -10.71 -2.26 -25.66
CA THR A 99 -9.95 -3.41 -26.15
C THR A 99 -9.76 -4.42 -25.02
N GLN A 100 -9.76 -5.69 -25.37
CA GLN A 100 -9.46 -6.76 -24.43
C GLN A 100 -7.95 -6.95 -24.36
N ARG A 101 -7.38 -6.76 -23.16
CA ARG A 101 -5.99 -7.10 -22.87
C ARG A 101 -5.96 -8.43 -22.14
N HIS A 102 -5.22 -9.38 -22.67
CA HIS A 102 -4.87 -10.60 -21.95
C HIS A 102 -3.74 -10.28 -20.96
N VAL A 103 -3.95 -10.61 -19.69
CA VAL A 103 -2.99 -10.45 -18.59
C VAL A 103 -2.29 -11.78 -18.31
N LEU A 104 -3.00 -12.89 -18.49
CA LEU A 104 -2.47 -14.25 -18.43
C LEU A 104 -2.99 -15.03 -19.62
N HIS A 105 -2.11 -15.85 -20.19
CA HIS A 105 -2.34 -16.64 -21.38
C HIS A 105 -2.21 -18.13 -21.06
N ARG A 106 -3.35 -18.83 -21.03
CA ARG A 106 -3.44 -20.30 -21.00
C ARG A 106 -2.42 -20.97 -20.07
N VAL A 107 -2.45 -20.60 -18.79
CA VAL A 107 -1.53 -21.11 -17.77
C VAL A 107 -1.99 -22.48 -17.29
N ASP A 108 -1.14 -23.49 -17.48
CA ASP A 108 -1.29 -24.83 -16.93
C ASP A 108 -0.29 -25.04 -15.80
N ALA A 109 -0.80 -25.27 -14.58
CA ALA A 109 0.05 -25.42 -13.40
C ALA A 109 -0.57 -26.35 -12.36
N VAL A 110 0.28 -27.15 -11.72
CA VAL A 110 -0.05 -27.98 -10.56
C VAL A 110 0.84 -27.55 -9.41
N PHE A 111 0.23 -27.26 -8.25
CA PHE A 111 0.90 -26.96 -7.00
C PHE A 111 0.56 -28.05 -5.98
N GLY A 112 1.54 -28.89 -5.67
CA GLY A 112 1.38 -30.05 -4.79
C GLY A 112 1.54 -29.72 -3.31
N PRO A 113 0.92 -30.51 -2.42
CA PRO A 113 1.14 -30.39 -0.97
C PRO A 113 2.57 -30.80 -0.61
N GLY A 114 3.15 -30.10 0.35
CA GLY A 114 4.51 -30.34 0.82
C GLY A 114 5.62 -29.89 -0.13
N THR A 115 5.27 -29.13 -1.17
CA THR A 115 6.22 -28.56 -2.12
C THR A 115 6.30 -27.04 -1.98
N ILE A 116 7.47 -26.50 -2.24
CA ILE A 116 7.69 -25.06 -2.37
C ILE A 116 8.00 -24.71 -3.84
N THR A 117 7.19 -23.82 -4.42
CA THR A 117 7.31 -23.40 -5.83
C THR A 117 7.72 -21.95 -5.95
N LEU A 118 8.78 -21.69 -6.72
CA LEU A 118 9.26 -20.35 -7.04
C LEU A 118 8.61 -19.82 -8.32
N VAL A 119 7.99 -18.65 -8.28
CA VAL A 119 7.47 -17.95 -9.45
C VAL A 119 8.46 -16.85 -9.86
N LEU A 120 9.11 -17.04 -11.01
CA LEU A 120 10.02 -16.07 -11.61
C LEU A 120 9.39 -15.38 -12.81
N GLY A 121 9.82 -14.16 -13.08
CA GLY A 121 9.42 -13.41 -14.27
C GLY A 121 9.72 -11.92 -14.10
N GLN A 122 9.75 -11.17 -15.18
CA GLN A 122 9.97 -9.72 -15.14
C GLN A 122 8.77 -8.94 -14.59
N PRO A 123 8.95 -7.72 -14.06
CA PRO A 123 7.84 -6.85 -13.69
C PRO A 123 6.81 -6.74 -14.83
N GLY A 124 5.53 -6.90 -14.50
CA GLY A 124 4.45 -6.89 -15.50
C GLY A 124 4.14 -8.25 -16.15
N SER A 125 4.92 -9.31 -15.94
CA SER A 125 4.70 -10.63 -16.54
C SER A 125 3.47 -11.41 -16.01
N GLY A 126 2.67 -10.83 -15.12
CA GLY A 126 1.44 -11.44 -14.60
C GLY A 126 1.57 -12.22 -13.29
N LYS A 127 2.75 -12.28 -12.65
CA LYS A 127 3.00 -13.00 -11.36
C LYS A 127 1.98 -12.66 -10.27
N THR A 128 1.89 -11.36 -9.94
CA THR A 128 0.94 -10.84 -8.94
C THR A 128 -0.51 -11.14 -9.31
N SER A 129 -0.85 -11.08 -10.60
CA SER A 129 -2.19 -11.41 -11.09
C SER A 129 -2.50 -12.90 -10.86
N LEU A 130 -1.58 -13.80 -11.21
CA LEU A 130 -1.71 -15.24 -11.00
C LEU A 130 -1.92 -15.55 -9.51
N MET A 131 -1.07 -15.04 -8.62
CA MET A 131 -1.19 -15.30 -7.18
C MET A 131 -2.48 -14.76 -6.57
N LYS A 132 -2.94 -13.59 -7.02
CA LYS A 132 -4.22 -13.03 -6.58
C LYS A 132 -5.41 -13.87 -7.06
N VAL A 133 -5.35 -14.45 -8.27
CA VAL A 133 -6.40 -15.35 -8.76
C VAL A 133 -6.41 -16.65 -7.95
N LEU A 134 -5.24 -17.26 -7.72
CA LEU A 134 -5.09 -18.51 -6.97
C LEU A 134 -5.42 -18.38 -5.47
N SER A 135 -5.32 -17.17 -4.90
CA SER A 135 -5.72 -16.90 -3.51
C SER A 135 -7.16 -16.39 -3.37
N GLY A 136 -7.89 -16.20 -4.47
CA GLY A 136 -9.25 -15.65 -4.47
C GLY A 136 -9.32 -14.16 -4.15
N GLN A 137 -8.20 -13.44 -4.21
CA GLN A 137 -8.10 -12.01 -3.88
C GLN A 137 -8.05 -11.10 -5.12
N PHE A 138 -8.18 -11.67 -6.32
CA PHE A 138 -8.25 -10.90 -7.56
C PHE A 138 -9.57 -10.12 -7.63
N PRO A 139 -9.54 -8.80 -7.90
CA PRO A 139 -10.77 -8.02 -8.01
C PRO A 139 -11.55 -8.43 -9.26
N MET A 140 -12.67 -9.12 -9.06
CA MET A 140 -13.60 -9.48 -10.14
C MET A 140 -14.49 -8.26 -10.44
N GLU A 141 -13.98 -7.33 -11.23
CA GLU A 141 -14.78 -6.23 -11.77
C GLU A 141 -15.51 -6.65 -13.05
N LYS A 142 -16.57 -5.91 -13.43
CA LYS A 142 -17.35 -6.21 -14.64
C LYS A 142 -16.53 -6.24 -15.93
N ASN A 143 -15.36 -5.62 -15.92
CA ASN A 143 -14.46 -5.48 -17.06
C ASN A 143 -13.40 -6.60 -17.10
N ILE A 144 -13.43 -7.57 -16.19
CA ILE A 144 -12.41 -8.62 -16.09
C ILE A 144 -13.10 -9.96 -16.23
N THR A 145 -12.59 -10.80 -17.13
CA THR A 145 -13.03 -12.19 -17.25
C THR A 145 -11.87 -13.14 -16.96
N VAL A 146 -12.15 -14.16 -16.16
CA VAL A 146 -11.21 -15.25 -15.86
C VAL A 146 -11.79 -16.50 -16.49
N ASP A 147 -11.07 -17.04 -17.46
CA ASP A 147 -11.41 -18.26 -18.19
C ASP A 147 -10.41 -19.37 -17.83
N GLY A 148 -10.82 -20.63 -17.99
CA GLY A 148 -10.08 -21.80 -17.51
C GLY A 148 -10.66 -22.43 -16.25
N ASP A 149 -10.13 -23.60 -15.89
CA ASP A 149 -10.59 -24.37 -14.74
C ASP A 149 -9.54 -24.34 -13.62
N ILE A 150 -9.98 -23.94 -12.43
CA ILE A 150 -9.16 -23.93 -11.22
C ILE A 150 -9.88 -24.81 -10.20
N SER A 151 -9.16 -25.78 -9.66
CA SER A 151 -9.71 -26.70 -8.66
C SER A 151 -8.77 -26.85 -7.47
N TYR A 152 -9.39 -27.00 -6.29
CA TYR A 152 -8.72 -27.24 -5.01
C TYR A 152 -9.24 -28.57 -4.48
N ASN A 153 -8.40 -29.60 -4.43
CA ASN A 153 -8.80 -30.95 -4.00
C ASN A 153 -10.10 -31.47 -4.69
N GLY A 154 -10.23 -31.23 -6.00
CA GLY A 154 -11.41 -31.64 -6.79
C GLY A 154 -12.64 -30.74 -6.67
N ARG A 155 -12.60 -29.67 -5.86
CA ARG A 155 -13.68 -28.67 -5.77
C ARG A 155 -13.39 -27.47 -6.67
N ALA A 156 -14.40 -26.98 -7.36
CA ALA A 156 -14.26 -25.87 -8.29
C ALA A 156 -13.99 -24.54 -7.57
N TRP A 157 -13.12 -23.71 -8.15
CA TRP A 157 -12.76 -22.39 -7.63
C TRP A 157 -13.96 -21.47 -7.36
N LYS A 158 -15.00 -21.52 -8.21
CA LYS A 158 -16.22 -20.71 -8.04
C LYS A 158 -17.00 -21.04 -6.77
N GLU A 159 -16.97 -22.30 -6.33
CA GLU A 159 -17.65 -22.75 -5.09
C GLU A 159 -16.91 -22.25 -3.85
N LEU A 160 -15.57 -22.26 -3.90
CA LEU A 160 -14.71 -21.92 -2.77
C LEU A 160 -14.36 -20.43 -2.70
N LEU A 161 -14.55 -19.64 -3.76
CA LEU A 161 -14.16 -18.23 -3.84
C LEU A 161 -14.46 -17.38 -2.58
N PRO A 162 -15.67 -17.39 -1.97
CA PRO A 162 -15.92 -16.60 -0.76
C PRO A 162 -15.12 -17.08 0.45
N LYS A 163 -14.82 -18.38 0.53
CA LYS A 163 -14.11 -19.02 1.65
C LYS A 163 -12.60 -19.12 1.42
N LEU A 164 -12.15 -18.96 0.18
CA LEU A 164 -10.77 -19.20 -0.24
C LEU A 164 -9.74 -18.38 0.56
N PRO A 165 -9.98 -17.10 0.91
CA PRO A 165 -9.04 -16.36 1.77
C PRO A 165 -8.87 -16.94 3.18
N GLN A 166 -9.80 -17.80 3.62
CA GLN A 166 -9.68 -18.53 4.88
C GLN A 166 -8.76 -19.75 4.77
N LEU A 167 -8.66 -20.34 3.58
CA LEU A 167 -7.89 -21.55 3.26
C LEU A 167 -6.49 -21.22 2.71
N ALA A 168 -6.39 -20.17 1.91
CA ALA A 168 -5.18 -19.69 1.25
C ALA A 168 -4.73 -18.35 1.82
N ALA A 169 -3.50 -18.28 2.33
CA ALA A 169 -2.86 -17.02 2.70
C ALA A 169 -2.34 -16.32 1.45
N TYR A 170 -2.45 -14.99 1.40
CA TYR A 170 -1.76 -14.17 0.41
C TYR A 170 -1.04 -13.04 1.11
N VAL A 171 0.28 -13.00 0.95
CA VAL A 171 1.13 -11.93 1.45
C VAL A 171 1.30 -10.91 0.33
N PRO A 172 0.69 -9.71 0.43
CA PRO A 172 0.74 -8.70 -0.62
C PRO A 172 2.14 -8.06 -0.71
N GLN A 173 2.49 -7.50 -1.87
CA GLN A 173 3.73 -6.73 -2.08
C GLN A 173 3.84 -5.47 -1.19
N THR A 174 2.71 -4.83 -0.86
CA THR A 174 2.71 -3.55 -0.11
C THR A 174 2.47 -3.73 1.39
N ASP A 175 3.40 -3.24 2.20
CA ASP A 175 3.33 -3.35 3.67
C ASP A 175 2.60 -2.16 4.32
N LYS A 176 1.27 -2.19 4.29
CA LYS A 176 0.39 -1.16 4.88
C LYS A 176 -0.16 -1.61 6.24
N HIS A 177 0.20 -0.88 7.30
CA HIS A 177 -0.19 -1.18 8.69
C HIS A 177 -0.62 0.09 9.43
N PHE A 178 -1.32 -0.07 10.56
CA PHE A 178 -1.66 1.07 11.41
C PHE A 178 -0.39 1.59 12.13
N PRO A 179 0.05 2.84 11.91
CA PRO A 179 1.33 3.34 12.44
C PRO A 179 1.39 3.49 13.97
N ALA A 180 0.24 3.36 14.64
CA ALA A 180 0.10 3.53 16.08
C ALA A 180 0.12 2.21 16.87
N LEU A 181 0.07 1.06 16.18
CA LEU A 181 0.14 -0.27 16.82
C LEU A 181 1.58 -0.75 16.92
N SER A 182 1.86 -1.59 17.92
CA SER A 182 3.09 -2.37 17.98
C SER A 182 3.02 -3.60 17.05
N VAL A 183 4.18 -4.23 16.85
CA VAL A 183 4.27 -5.52 16.15
C VAL A 183 3.39 -6.55 16.85
N GLN A 184 3.55 -6.73 18.16
CA GLN A 184 2.78 -7.67 18.95
C GLN A 184 1.27 -7.44 18.83
N GLU A 185 0.80 -6.20 19.00
CA GLU A 185 -0.63 -5.88 18.92
C GLU A 185 -1.25 -6.17 17.55
N THR A 186 -0.46 -6.01 16.49
CA THR A 186 -0.89 -6.28 15.12
C THR A 186 -1.04 -7.79 14.89
N LEU A 187 -0.08 -8.57 15.38
CA LEU A 187 -0.12 -10.03 15.32
C LEU A 187 -1.23 -10.61 16.23
N GLU A 188 -1.40 -10.08 17.44
CA GLU A 188 -2.50 -10.45 18.35
C GLU A 188 -3.87 -10.13 17.76
N PHE A 189 -4.00 -9.00 17.05
CA PHE A 189 -5.24 -8.66 16.36
C PHE A 189 -5.55 -9.66 15.23
N ALA A 190 -4.55 -10.02 14.42
CA ALA A 190 -4.71 -11.01 13.34
C ALA A 190 -5.06 -12.40 13.90
N HIS A 191 -4.38 -12.81 14.97
CA HIS A 191 -4.68 -14.02 15.73
C HIS A 191 -6.10 -14.01 16.29
N ALA A 192 -6.53 -12.91 16.92
CA ALA A 192 -7.88 -12.77 17.44
C ALA A 192 -8.95 -12.88 16.34
N CYS A 193 -8.69 -12.37 15.13
CA CYS A 193 -9.61 -12.53 13.99
C CYS A 193 -9.72 -13.99 13.51
N CYS A 194 -8.73 -14.83 13.82
CA CYS A 194 -8.65 -16.22 13.39
C CYS A 194 -8.64 -17.19 14.58
N PRO A 195 -9.73 -17.28 15.38
CA PRO A 195 -9.79 -18.26 16.45
C PRO A 195 -9.65 -19.68 15.90
N GLU A 196 -8.96 -20.53 16.66
CA GLU A 196 -8.69 -21.90 16.25
C GLU A 196 -9.91 -22.79 16.48
N GLU A 197 -10.25 -23.58 15.46
CA GLU A 197 -11.34 -24.54 15.51
C GLU A 197 -11.06 -25.66 16.53
N VAL A 198 -9.79 -25.90 16.89
CA VAL A 198 -9.39 -26.93 17.85
C VAL A 198 -9.94 -26.69 19.27
N ALA A 199 -10.04 -25.42 19.68
CA ALA A 199 -10.68 -25.04 20.94
C ALA A 199 -12.22 -25.13 20.89
N SER A 200 -12.80 -25.24 19.69
CA SER A 200 -14.24 -25.44 19.51
C SER A 200 -14.63 -26.90 19.72
N ARG A 201 -15.91 -27.15 20.05
CA ARG A 201 -16.45 -28.51 20.25
C ARG A 201 -16.11 -29.45 19.07
N ARG A 202 -16.12 -28.91 17.85
CA ARG A 202 -15.84 -29.63 16.61
C ARG A 202 -14.37 -30.05 16.47
N GLY A 203 -13.44 -29.21 16.90
CA GLY A 203 -12.02 -29.54 16.84
C GLY A 203 -11.61 -30.58 17.90
N LYS A 204 -12.24 -30.56 19.08
CA LYS A 204 -12.11 -31.64 20.07
C LYS A 204 -12.72 -32.96 19.58
N GLU A 205 -13.79 -32.91 18.80
CA GLU A 205 -14.36 -34.08 18.12
C GLU A 205 -13.41 -34.62 17.03
N MET A 206 -12.72 -33.75 16.28
CA MET A 206 -11.73 -34.17 15.27
C MET A 206 -10.48 -34.84 15.87
N LEU A 207 -10.06 -34.44 17.08
CA LEU A 207 -8.91 -35.03 17.80
C LEU A 207 -9.29 -36.23 18.69
N SER A 208 -10.34 -36.97 18.33
CA SER A 208 -10.88 -38.05 19.17
C SER A 208 -10.57 -39.47 18.67
N HIS A 209 -9.83 -39.61 17.56
CA HIS A 209 -9.60 -40.89 16.89
C HIS A 209 -8.40 -41.69 17.43
N GLY A 210 -7.51 -41.06 18.21
CA GLY A 210 -6.36 -41.72 18.85
C GLY A 210 -6.68 -42.37 20.20
N THR A 211 -5.66 -42.80 20.94
CA THR A 211 -5.82 -43.28 22.32
C THR A 211 -6.20 -42.12 23.26
N ALA A 212 -6.83 -42.42 24.40
CA ALA A 212 -7.26 -41.37 25.34
C ALA A 212 -6.10 -40.44 25.79
N GLU A 213 -4.92 -41.01 26.02
CA GLU A 213 -3.70 -40.25 26.37
C GLU A 213 -3.18 -39.41 25.19
N GLN A 214 -3.21 -39.94 23.97
CA GLN A 214 -2.81 -39.22 22.76
C GLN A 214 -3.76 -38.07 22.45
N ASN A 215 -5.06 -38.28 22.59
CA ASN A 215 -6.07 -37.26 22.35
C ASN A 215 -5.94 -36.11 23.36
N GLU A 216 -5.72 -36.42 24.65
CA GLU A 216 -5.49 -35.39 25.66
C GLU A 216 -4.19 -34.60 25.39
N ALA A 217 -3.11 -35.29 25.03
CA ALA A 217 -1.84 -34.66 24.68
C ALA A 217 -1.95 -33.76 23.43
N ALA A 218 -2.68 -34.20 22.40
CA ALA A 218 -2.94 -33.44 21.19
C ALA A 218 -3.78 -32.19 21.46
N ILE A 219 -4.87 -32.32 22.25
CA ILE A 219 -5.72 -31.19 22.63
C ILE A 219 -4.91 -30.18 23.46
N ARG A 220 -4.12 -30.63 24.43
CA ARG A 220 -3.27 -29.75 25.25
C ARG A 220 -2.22 -29.03 24.41
N THR A 221 -1.62 -29.74 23.45
CA THR A 221 -0.62 -29.18 22.53
C THR A 221 -1.25 -28.13 21.62
N ALA A 222 -2.43 -28.40 21.04
CA ALA A 222 -3.13 -27.45 20.20
C ALA A 222 -3.65 -26.22 20.97
N GLU A 223 -4.19 -26.40 22.19
CA GLU A 223 -4.61 -25.28 23.04
C GLU A 223 -3.42 -24.39 23.45
N SER A 224 -2.27 -24.98 23.76
CA SER A 224 -1.04 -24.23 24.04
C SER A 224 -0.51 -23.51 22.80
N LEU A 225 -0.49 -24.20 21.66
CA LEU A 225 -0.09 -23.65 20.38
C LEU A 225 -0.94 -22.44 20.02
N TYR A 226 -2.26 -22.55 20.13
CA TYR A 226 -3.19 -21.45 19.88
C TYR A 226 -2.87 -20.25 20.75
N LYS A 227 -2.83 -20.46 22.07
CA LYS A 227 -2.66 -19.38 23.06
C LYS A 227 -1.36 -18.61 22.84
N ASN A 228 -0.30 -19.32 22.45
CA ASN A 228 1.04 -18.77 22.28
C ASN A 228 1.41 -18.54 20.80
N TYR A 229 0.45 -18.66 19.87
CA TYR A 229 0.72 -18.60 18.43
C TYR A 229 1.33 -17.26 17.97
N PRO A 230 0.87 -16.09 18.47
CA PRO A 230 1.52 -14.82 18.14
C PRO A 230 3.00 -14.81 18.51
N ASP A 231 3.34 -15.39 19.66
CA ASP A 231 4.72 -15.46 20.14
C ASP A 231 5.55 -16.44 19.31
N VAL A 232 4.97 -17.56 18.86
CA VAL A 232 5.63 -18.48 17.92
C VAL A 232 5.96 -17.77 16.61
N ILE A 233 5.04 -16.98 16.05
CA ILE A 233 5.28 -16.22 14.81
C ILE A 233 6.36 -15.14 15.01
N VAL A 234 6.39 -14.48 16.17
CA VAL A 234 7.44 -13.50 16.51
C VAL A 234 8.82 -14.16 16.55
N GLU A 235 8.93 -15.34 17.16
CA GLU A 235 10.18 -16.10 17.20
C GLU A 235 10.58 -16.59 15.81
N GLN A 236 9.63 -17.16 15.06
CA GLN A 236 9.83 -17.72 13.73
C GLN A 236 10.32 -16.69 12.71
N LEU A 237 9.78 -15.47 12.76
CA LEU A 237 10.16 -14.41 11.83
C LEU A 237 11.33 -13.55 12.37
N GLY A 238 11.94 -13.91 13.50
CA GLY A 238 13.04 -13.16 14.09
C GLY A 238 12.65 -11.72 14.46
N LEU A 239 11.45 -11.53 15.00
CA LEU A 239 10.87 -10.24 15.39
C LEU A 239 11.03 -9.95 16.90
N GLN A 240 11.85 -10.72 17.63
CA GLN A 240 11.94 -10.60 19.10
C GLN A 240 12.37 -9.19 19.54
N THR A 241 13.34 -8.60 18.83
CA THR A 241 13.90 -7.28 19.17
C THR A 241 12.89 -6.15 18.97
N CYS A 242 11.92 -6.31 18.06
CA CYS A 242 10.95 -5.28 17.71
C CYS A 242 9.50 -5.58 18.14
N ARG A 243 9.28 -6.64 18.94
CA ARG A 243 7.97 -7.08 19.45
C ARG A 243 7.10 -5.93 19.99
N GLU A 244 7.64 -5.10 20.86
CA GLU A 244 6.93 -3.97 21.49
C GLU A 244 7.12 -2.63 20.75
N THR A 245 7.81 -2.63 19.62
CA THR A 245 8.09 -1.42 18.85
C THR A 245 6.89 -1.08 17.96
N VAL A 246 6.53 0.20 17.88
CA VAL A 246 5.47 0.67 16.97
C VAL A 246 5.88 0.47 15.51
N ILE A 247 4.95 0.06 14.65
CA ILE A 247 5.24 -0.18 13.24
C ILE A 247 5.67 1.11 12.52
N GLY A 248 5.02 2.22 12.85
CA GLY A 248 5.31 3.53 12.26
C GLY A 248 4.88 3.66 10.79
N ASN A 249 5.29 4.75 10.16
CA ASN A 249 5.13 5.05 8.74
C ASN A 249 6.24 6.02 8.30
N ALA A 250 6.12 6.63 7.11
CA ALA A 250 7.09 7.61 6.60
C ALA A 250 7.32 8.80 7.56
N LEU A 251 6.27 9.26 8.25
CA LEU A 251 6.31 10.45 9.11
C LEU A 251 6.59 10.12 10.59
N LYS A 252 6.25 8.91 11.02
CA LYS A 252 6.41 8.43 12.39
C LYS A 252 7.36 7.24 12.38
N ARG A 253 8.55 7.43 12.96
CA ARG A 253 9.54 6.37 13.11
C ARG A 253 8.93 5.13 13.79
N GLY A 254 9.27 3.97 13.26
CA GLY A 254 8.88 2.67 13.78
C GLY A 254 9.88 1.60 13.37
N VAL A 255 9.39 0.42 13.04
CA VAL A 255 10.21 -0.71 12.57
C VAL A 255 10.80 -0.43 11.17
N SER A 256 11.94 -1.07 10.88
CA SER A 256 12.61 -1.01 9.58
C SER A 256 11.74 -1.60 8.45
N GLY A 257 12.10 -1.34 7.19
CA GLY A 257 11.38 -1.88 6.02
C GLY A 257 11.31 -3.41 6.04
N GLY A 258 12.46 -4.08 6.21
CA GLY A 258 12.53 -5.54 6.28
C GLY A 258 11.81 -6.14 7.49
N GLU A 259 11.83 -5.50 8.66
CA GLU A 259 11.00 -5.93 9.79
C GLU A 259 9.52 -5.78 9.47
N ARG A 260 9.10 -4.68 8.84
CA ARG A 260 7.71 -4.46 8.43
C ARG A 260 7.22 -5.52 7.44
N ARG A 261 8.09 -5.95 6.53
CA ARG A 261 7.83 -7.02 5.57
C ARG A 261 7.51 -8.33 6.29
N ARG A 262 8.34 -8.69 7.26
CA ARG A 262 8.14 -9.85 8.13
C ARG A 262 6.85 -9.75 8.93
N VAL A 263 6.51 -8.56 9.47
CA VAL A 263 5.23 -8.33 10.14
C VAL A 263 4.04 -8.57 9.20
N THR A 264 4.11 -8.13 7.94
CA THR A 264 3.06 -8.43 6.93
C THR A 264 2.93 -9.92 6.68
N THR A 265 4.04 -10.65 6.55
CA THR A 265 4.04 -12.11 6.40
C THR A 265 3.34 -12.78 7.57
N GLY A 266 3.76 -12.47 8.80
CA GLY A 266 3.16 -13.03 10.01
C GLY A 266 1.68 -12.70 10.16
N GLU A 267 1.29 -11.44 9.91
CA GLU A 267 -0.10 -10.99 9.98
C GLU A 267 -1.01 -11.77 9.01
N MET A 268 -0.57 -12.02 7.77
CA MET A 268 -1.37 -12.71 6.76
C MET A 268 -1.36 -14.25 6.89
N GLU A 269 -0.35 -14.80 7.56
CA GLU A 269 -0.19 -16.26 7.74
C GLU A 269 -1.05 -16.81 8.89
N PHE A 270 -1.64 -15.95 9.72
CA PHE A 270 -2.48 -16.39 10.83
C PHE A 270 -3.67 -17.26 10.40
N GLY A 271 -3.93 -18.27 11.23
CA GLY A 271 -4.91 -19.32 10.99
C GLY A 271 -4.28 -20.54 10.32
N MET A 272 -4.89 -21.71 10.49
CA MET A 272 -4.47 -22.91 9.75
C MET A 272 -4.79 -22.75 8.26
N LYS A 273 -3.89 -22.08 7.52
CA LYS A 273 -3.90 -21.92 6.06
C LYS A 273 -3.18 -23.11 5.42
N TYR A 274 -3.79 -23.71 4.40
CA TYR A 274 -3.26 -24.90 3.73
C TYR A 274 -2.37 -24.58 2.53
N ALA A 275 -2.62 -23.42 1.89
CA ALA A 275 -1.70 -22.86 0.90
C ALA A 275 -1.29 -21.44 1.28
N THR A 276 -0.06 -21.09 0.93
CA THR A 276 0.50 -19.77 1.17
C THR A 276 1.08 -19.23 -0.12
N PHE A 277 0.57 -18.07 -0.55
CA PHE A 277 1.01 -17.33 -1.73
C PHE A 277 1.76 -16.08 -1.27
N MET A 278 3.04 -15.98 -1.58
CA MET A 278 3.88 -14.87 -1.13
C MET A 278 4.38 -14.05 -2.31
N ASP A 279 3.98 -12.78 -2.39
CA ASP A 279 4.25 -11.92 -3.54
C ASP A 279 5.43 -10.98 -3.27
N GLU A 280 6.58 -11.24 -3.89
CA GLU A 280 7.82 -10.44 -3.85
C GLU A 280 8.38 -10.22 -2.43
N ILE A 281 8.45 -11.27 -1.61
CA ILE A 281 8.85 -11.10 -0.21
C ILE A 281 10.29 -10.60 -0.01
N SER A 282 11.20 -10.82 -0.96
CA SER A 282 12.60 -10.40 -0.86
C SER A 282 12.81 -8.89 -0.95
N THR A 283 11.83 -8.11 -1.41
CA THR A 283 11.99 -6.65 -1.55
C THR A 283 12.12 -5.98 -0.18
N GLY A 284 13.25 -5.32 0.08
CA GLY A 284 13.51 -4.63 1.35
C GLY A 284 14.02 -5.52 2.47
N LEU A 285 14.37 -6.78 2.18
CA LEU A 285 15.08 -7.70 3.07
C LEU A 285 16.52 -7.88 2.60
N ASP A 286 17.43 -8.16 3.55
CA ASP A 286 18.76 -8.65 3.24
C ASP A 286 18.72 -10.14 2.85
N SER A 287 19.73 -10.60 2.12
CA SER A 287 19.79 -11.97 1.59
C SER A 287 19.73 -13.02 2.69
N ALA A 288 20.36 -12.75 3.84
CA ALA A 288 20.34 -13.64 5.00
C ALA A 288 18.92 -13.81 5.58
N ALA A 289 18.21 -12.70 5.83
CA ALA A 289 16.83 -12.77 6.33
C ALA A 289 15.88 -13.41 5.30
N THR A 290 16.12 -13.18 4.01
CA THR A 290 15.38 -13.84 2.93
C THR A 290 15.59 -15.36 2.96
N PHE A 291 16.84 -15.80 3.12
CA PHE A 291 17.19 -17.22 3.23
C PHE A 291 16.52 -17.87 4.44
N ASP A 292 16.56 -17.23 5.61
CA ASP A 292 15.92 -17.72 6.84
C ASP A 292 14.40 -17.91 6.63
N ILE A 293 13.70 -16.90 6.10
CA ILE A 293 12.26 -16.97 5.84
C ILE A 293 11.92 -18.10 4.85
N VAL A 294 12.68 -18.24 3.77
CA VAL A 294 12.43 -19.29 2.77
C VAL A 294 12.73 -20.67 3.36
N CYS A 295 13.77 -20.81 4.20
CA CYS A 295 14.06 -22.05 4.92
C CYS A 295 12.91 -22.45 5.84
N THR A 296 12.44 -21.52 6.67
CA THR A 296 11.29 -21.71 7.55
C THR A 296 10.05 -22.17 6.78
N GLN A 297 9.75 -21.50 5.67
CA GLN A 297 8.58 -21.83 4.85
C GLN A 297 8.72 -23.17 4.13
N ARG A 298 9.94 -23.55 3.74
CA ARG A 298 10.24 -24.89 3.22
C ARG A 298 10.04 -25.96 4.30
N ASP A 299 10.47 -25.71 5.53
CA ASP A 299 10.27 -26.63 6.64
C ASP A 299 8.78 -26.78 6.97
N ILE A 300 8.02 -25.68 6.98
CA ILE A 300 6.55 -25.69 7.11
C ILE A 300 5.91 -26.50 5.98
N ALA A 301 6.32 -26.29 4.73
CA ALA A 301 5.81 -27.07 3.60
C ALA A 301 6.09 -28.56 3.83
N LYS A 302 7.34 -28.95 4.09
CA LYS A 302 7.73 -30.36 4.19
C LYS A 302 7.16 -31.07 5.41
N LYS A 303 7.06 -30.40 6.56
CA LYS A 303 6.62 -31.01 7.84
C LYS A 303 5.11 -30.96 8.04
N LEU A 304 4.44 -29.88 7.64
CA LEU A 304 2.99 -29.73 7.77
C LEU A 304 2.23 -30.02 6.47
N HIS A 305 2.93 -30.47 5.42
CA HIS A 305 2.38 -30.75 4.09
C HIS A 305 1.62 -29.57 3.46
N LYS A 306 2.01 -28.33 3.78
CA LYS A 306 1.43 -27.11 3.17
C LYS A 306 1.94 -26.91 1.75
N THR A 307 1.14 -26.24 0.93
CA THR A 307 1.57 -25.79 -0.40
C THR A 307 2.05 -24.36 -0.33
N VAL A 308 3.31 -24.12 -0.69
CA VAL A 308 3.90 -22.77 -0.63
C VAL A 308 4.30 -22.34 -2.02
N VAL A 309 3.80 -21.19 -2.45
CA VAL A 309 4.12 -20.57 -3.74
C VAL A 309 4.66 -19.18 -3.45
N MET A 310 5.89 -18.91 -3.88
CA MET A 310 6.54 -17.63 -3.64
C MET A 310 6.97 -17.01 -4.96
N ALA A 311 6.62 -15.75 -5.20
CA ALA A 311 7.27 -14.95 -6.22
C ALA A 311 8.46 -14.22 -5.60
N LEU A 312 9.63 -14.39 -6.18
CA LEU A 312 10.81 -13.59 -5.87
C LEU A 312 11.24 -12.90 -7.16
N LEU A 313 11.65 -11.64 -7.06
CA LEU A 313 12.15 -10.93 -8.23
C LEU A 313 13.49 -11.54 -8.64
N GLN A 314 14.47 -11.56 -7.73
CA GLN A 314 15.80 -12.14 -7.95
C GLN A 314 16.33 -12.79 -6.67
N PRO A 315 16.20 -14.11 -6.54
CA PRO A 315 16.77 -14.83 -5.40
C PRO A 315 18.28 -15.00 -5.55
N ALA A 316 19.00 -14.91 -4.43
CA ALA A 316 20.39 -15.34 -4.35
C ALA A 316 20.50 -16.86 -4.64
N PRO A 317 21.67 -17.37 -5.10
CA PRO A 317 21.85 -18.78 -5.44
C PRO A 317 21.44 -19.74 -4.32
N GLU A 318 21.84 -19.45 -3.08
CA GLU A 318 21.49 -20.25 -1.90
C GLU A 318 19.98 -20.30 -1.66
N VAL A 319 19.27 -19.21 -1.95
CA VAL A 319 17.80 -19.13 -1.82
C VAL A 319 17.12 -19.90 -2.95
N PHE A 320 17.65 -19.80 -4.17
CA PHE A 320 17.15 -20.51 -5.35
C PHE A 320 17.21 -22.04 -5.17
N GLU A 321 18.27 -22.55 -4.52
CA GLU A 321 18.44 -23.98 -4.23
C GLU A 321 17.41 -24.55 -3.25
N LEU A 322 16.75 -23.72 -2.45
CA LEU A 322 15.74 -24.16 -1.49
C LEU A 322 14.42 -24.61 -2.15
N PHE A 323 14.20 -24.26 -3.42
CA PHE A 323 12.95 -24.51 -4.12
C PHE A 323 12.88 -25.88 -4.80
N ASP A 324 11.73 -26.54 -4.69
CA ASP A 324 11.49 -27.83 -5.34
C ASP A 324 11.11 -27.62 -6.82
N ASN A 325 10.22 -26.66 -7.10
CA ASN A 325 9.69 -26.36 -8.42
C ASN A 325 9.87 -24.88 -8.81
N ILE A 326 9.90 -24.60 -10.11
CA ILE A 326 9.94 -23.24 -10.69
C ILE A 326 8.83 -23.08 -11.70
N LEU A 327 8.16 -21.92 -11.66
CA LEU A 327 7.25 -21.40 -12.68
C LEU A 327 7.82 -20.09 -13.24
N LEU A 328 8.26 -20.11 -14.50
CA LEU A 328 8.80 -18.95 -15.20
C LEU A 328 7.72 -18.33 -16.10
N LEU A 329 7.37 -17.07 -15.84
CA LEU A 329 6.36 -16.30 -16.55
C LEU A 329 6.98 -15.13 -17.33
N ASN A 330 6.60 -15.00 -18.60
CA ASN A 330 6.94 -13.85 -19.44
C ASN A 330 5.71 -13.35 -20.20
N ASP A 331 5.43 -12.05 -20.11
CA ASP A 331 4.24 -11.39 -20.68
C ASP A 331 2.92 -12.17 -20.55
N GLY A 332 2.70 -12.80 -19.37
CA GLY A 332 1.51 -13.60 -19.08
C GLY A 332 1.50 -15.03 -19.63
N GLU A 333 2.52 -15.43 -20.40
CA GLU A 333 2.72 -16.79 -20.92
C GLU A 333 3.72 -17.58 -20.02
N VAL A 334 3.62 -18.91 -20.05
CA VAL A 334 4.51 -19.81 -19.29
C VAL A 334 5.69 -20.25 -20.16
N MET A 335 6.91 -19.88 -19.77
CA MET A 335 8.13 -20.34 -20.44
C MET A 335 8.58 -21.72 -19.95
N TYR A 336 8.36 -21.99 -18.66
CA TYR A 336 8.73 -23.25 -18.00
C TYR A 336 7.93 -23.41 -16.70
N HIS A 337 7.42 -24.61 -16.42
CA HIS A 337 6.90 -25.01 -15.11
C HIS A 337 7.39 -26.43 -14.81
N GLY A 338 7.95 -26.68 -13.63
CA GLY A 338 8.42 -28.02 -13.27
C GLY A 338 9.53 -28.03 -12.22
N PRO A 339 10.18 -29.18 -12.00
CA PRO A 339 11.28 -29.32 -11.03
C PRO A 339 12.43 -28.35 -11.35
N ARG A 340 13.03 -27.76 -10.31
CA ARG A 340 14.16 -26.82 -10.45
C ARG A 340 15.32 -27.42 -11.26
N GLU A 341 15.66 -28.67 -10.99
CA GLU A 341 16.81 -29.36 -11.58
C GLU A 341 16.70 -29.55 -13.11
N GLN A 342 15.46 -29.60 -13.63
CA GLN A 342 15.20 -29.79 -15.06
C GLN A 342 15.16 -28.46 -15.84
N ALA A 343 15.18 -27.32 -15.17
CA ALA A 343 15.08 -26.00 -15.82
C ALA A 343 16.29 -25.70 -16.72
N LEU A 344 17.52 -25.91 -16.21
CA LEU A 344 18.74 -25.68 -16.99
C LEU A 344 18.85 -26.60 -18.21
N PRO A 345 18.70 -27.94 -18.09
CA PRO A 345 18.70 -28.83 -19.26
C PRO A 345 17.64 -28.49 -20.31
N TYR A 346 16.47 -28.01 -19.88
CA TYR A 346 15.41 -27.58 -20.79
C TYR A 346 15.85 -26.39 -21.65
N PHE A 347 16.37 -25.31 -21.05
CA PHE A 347 16.83 -24.14 -21.83
C PHE A 347 18.10 -24.42 -22.65
N GLU A 348 18.98 -25.31 -22.18
CA GLU A 348 20.10 -25.82 -22.98
C GLU A 348 19.65 -26.55 -24.25
N SER A 349 18.55 -27.32 -24.17
CA SER A 349 17.96 -27.98 -25.34
C SER A 349 17.43 -26.99 -26.38
N LEU A 350 17.03 -25.79 -25.94
CA LEU A 350 16.58 -24.68 -26.78
C LEU A 350 17.74 -23.84 -27.36
N GLY A 351 18.98 -24.08 -26.93
CA GLY A 351 20.17 -23.40 -27.44
C GLY A 351 20.74 -22.29 -26.54
N PHE A 352 20.24 -22.15 -25.31
CA PHE A 352 20.73 -21.18 -24.34
C PHE A 352 21.57 -21.86 -23.25
N VAL A 353 22.77 -21.36 -22.99
CA VAL A 353 23.67 -21.92 -21.97
C VAL A 353 23.96 -20.87 -20.91
N CYS A 354 23.81 -21.26 -19.64
CA CYS A 354 24.15 -20.40 -18.51
C CYS A 354 25.68 -20.34 -18.32
N PRO A 355 26.29 -19.14 -18.33
CA PRO A 355 27.70 -18.96 -17.98
C PRO A 355 27.97 -19.35 -16.53
N PRO A 356 29.19 -19.82 -16.19
CA PRO A 356 29.52 -20.28 -14.83
C PRO A 356 29.60 -19.15 -13.79
N ASP A 357 29.76 -17.92 -14.23
CA ASP A 357 29.83 -16.70 -13.42
C ASP A 357 28.48 -15.99 -13.25
N ARG A 358 27.42 -16.52 -13.88
CA ARG A 358 26.07 -15.95 -13.84
C ARG A 358 25.16 -16.77 -12.94
N ASP A 359 24.41 -16.08 -12.09
CA ASP A 359 23.40 -16.72 -11.24
C ASP A 359 22.26 -17.30 -12.10
N VAL A 360 21.83 -18.52 -11.78
CA VAL A 360 20.80 -19.25 -12.57
C VAL A 360 19.48 -18.49 -12.62
N ALA A 361 19.05 -17.91 -11.50
CA ALA A 361 17.79 -17.16 -11.46
C ALA A 361 17.83 -15.90 -12.34
N ASP A 362 18.97 -15.19 -12.33
CA ASP A 362 19.21 -14.04 -13.19
C ASP A 362 19.21 -14.44 -14.67
N TYR A 363 19.93 -15.52 -15.01
CA TYR A 363 19.95 -16.09 -16.34
C TYR A 363 18.53 -16.40 -16.85
N LEU A 364 17.71 -17.08 -16.04
CA LEU A 364 16.33 -17.42 -16.40
C LEU A 364 15.44 -16.19 -16.67
N LEU A 365 15.65 -15.10 -15.93
CA LEU A 365 14.93 -13.85 -16.12
C LEU A 365 15.38 -13.11 -17.38
N ASP A 366 16.69 -13.14 -17.66
CA ASP A 366 17.27 -12.51 -18.84
C ASP A 366 16.80 -13.18 -20.14
N LEU A 367 16.51 -14.49 -20.12
CA LEU A 367 15.92 -15.20 -21.28
C LEU A 367 14.56 -14.62 -21.70
N GLY A 368 13.84 -13.99 -20.78
CA GLY A 368 12.59 -13.30 -21.11
C GLY A 368 12.80 -11.89 -21.68
N THR A 369 14.03 -11.38 -21.71
CA THR A 369 14.40 -10.04 -22.20
C THR A 369 15.15 -10.12 -23.53
N ASP A 370 15.45 -8.95 -24.11
CA ASP A 370 16.40 -8.82 -25.21
C ASP A 370 17.83 -9.28 -24.87
N GLN A 371 18.18 -9.51 -23.59
CA GLN A 371 19.51 -10.02 -23.22
C GLN A 371 19.72 -11.50 -23.53
N GLN A 372 18.67 -12.22 -23.96
CA GLN A 372 18.77 -13.61 -24.39
C GLN A 372 19.92 -13.89 -25.39
N TYR A 373 20.27 -12.90 -26.24
CA TYR A 373 21.37 -13.03 -27.22
C TYR A 373 22.73 -13.34 -26.59
N GLN A 374 22.97 -12.90 -25.35
CA GLN A 374 24.25 -13.10 -24.67
C GLN A 374 24.49 -14.57 -24.29
N TYR A 375 23.42 -15.34 -24.20
CA TYR A 375 23.44 -16.72 -23.76
C TYR A 375 23.22 -17.73 -24.89
N GLU A 376 23.02 -17.25 -26.11
CA GLU A 376 22.85 -18.10 -27.29
C GLU A 376 24.20 -18.69 -27.70
N VAL A 377 24.29 -20.01 -27.76
CA VAL A 377 25.50 -20.70 -28.23
C VAL A 377 25.31 -21.14 -29.68
N ALA A 378 26.17 -20.65 -30.57
CA ALA A 378 26.25 -21.17 -31.92
C ALA A 378 26.68 -22.65 -31.86
N LYS A 379 25.81 -23.57 -32.31
CA LYS A 379 26.14 -25.01 -32.31
C LYS A 379 27.44 -25.23 -33.09
N PRO A 380 28.45 -25.92 -32.51
CA PRO A 380 29.73 -26.16 -33.16
C PRO A 380 29.53 -27.24 -34.21
N ASN A 381 29.07 -26.84 -35.40
CA ASN A 381 29.16 -27.49 -36.71
C ASN A 381 28.14 -26.79 -37.61
N GLY A 382 28.61 -25.96 -38.53
CA GLY A 382 27.80 -25.18 -39.50
C GLY A 382 27.05 -26.04 -40.53
N ARG A 383 26.24 -27.00 -40.07
CA ARG A 383 25.25 -27.72 -40.87
C ARG A 383 23.90 -27.65 -40.16
N SER A 384 23.06 -26.81 -40.72
CA SER A 384 21.64 -26.60 -40.43
C SER A 384 20.82 -27.88 -40.68
N SER A 385 20.95 -28.91 -39.82
CA SER A 385 20.18 -30.15 -39.97
C SER A 385 19.18 -30.41 -38.84
N PHE A 386 18.94 -29.43 -37.97
CA PHE A 386 17.71 -29.36 -37.17
C PHE A 386 17.31 -27.88 -37.02
N SER A 387 16.23 -27.51 -37.70
CA SER A 387 15.67 -26.17 -37.81
C SER A 387 14.88 -25.78 -36.55
N VAL A 388 15.56 -25.34 -35.49
CA VAL A 388 14.89 -24.58 -34.44
C VAL A 388 15.69 -23.30 -34.26
N GLN A 389 15.19 -22.24 -34.88
CA GLN A 389 15.60 -20.88 -34.57
C GLN A 389 15.31 -20.64 -33.09
N ALA A 390 16.28 -20.14 -32.33
CA ALA A 390 16.10 -19.91 -30.89
C ALA A 390 14.84 -19.04 -30.68
N PRO A 391 13.91 -19.44 -29.78
CA PRO A 391 12.68 -18.71 -29.54
C PRO A 391 12.98 -17.30 -29.03
N ARG A 392 12.19 -16.32 -29.44
CA ARG A 392 12.36 -14.91 -29.08
C ARG A 392 11.14 -14.32 -28.41
N LEU A 393 9.95 -14.64 -28.93
CA LEU A 393 8.70 -14.13 -28.39
C LEU A 393 8.24 -15.00 -27.21
N ALA A 394 7.60 -14.39 -26.21
CA ALA A 394 7.04 -15.11 -25.07
C ALA A 394 6.08 -16.24 -25.51
N SER A 395 5.31 -16.01 -26.58
CA SER A 395 4.42 -17.02 -27.18
C SER A 395 5.19 -18.21 -27.78
N GLU A 396 6.35 -17.98 -28.40
CA GLU A 396 7.18 -19.06 -28.96
C GLU A 396 7.76 -19.94 -27.86
N PHE A 397 8.25 -19.34 -26.77
CA PHE A 397 8.68 -20.08 -25.58
C PHE A 397 7.55 -20.93 -25.00
N ALA A 398 6.34 -20.37 -24.94
CA ALA A 398 5.17 -21.10 -24.44
C ALA A 398 4.75 -22.25 -25.34
N ASP A 399 4.78 -22.07 -26.67
CA ASP A 399 4.44 -23.12 -27.62
C ASP A 399 5.47 -24.26 -27.62
N LEU A 400 6.76 -23.94 -27.45
CA LEU A 400 7.81 -24.95 -27.26
C LEU A 400 7.68 -25.67 -25.91
N PHE A 401 7.33 -24.94 -24.85
CA PHE A 401 7.06 -25.54 -23.55
C PHE A 401 5.88 -26.51 -23.63
N ARG A 402 4.79 -26.15 -24.31
CA ARG A 402 3.62 -27.01 -24.52
C ARG A 402 3.95 -28.29 -25.29
N GLN A 403 5.00 -28.29 -26.11
CA GLN A 403 5.48 -29.48 -26.84
C GLN A 403 6.51 -30.29 -26.04
N SER A 404 6.91 -29.83 -24.87
CA SER A 404 7.95 -30.46 -24.06
C SER A 404 7.41 -31.60 -23.19
N VAL A 405 8.27 -32.58 -22.91
CA VAL A 405 7.97 -33.69 -21.99
C VAL A 405 7.61 -33.18 -20.59
N VAL A 406 8.16 -32.04 -20.18
CA VAL A 406 7.87 -31.44 -18.87
C VAL A 406 6.42 -30.98 -18.79
N HIS A 407 5.90 -30.37 -19.85
CA HIS A 407 4.50 -29.99 -19.93
C HIS A 407 3.57 -31.21 -20.02
N ASP A 408 3.93 -32.23 -20.78
CA ASP A 408 3.16 -33.49 -20.83
C ASP A 408 2.98 -34.11 -19.44
N ASN A 409 4.01 -34.08 -18.59
CA ASN A 409 3.92 -34.54 -17.20
C ASN A 409 2.94 -33.69 -16.38
N ILE A 410 2.89 -32.38 -16.60
CA ILE A 410 1.93 -31.48 -15.93
C ILE A 410 0.51 -31.76 -16.40
N VAL A 411 0.29 -31.93 -17.70
CA VAL A 411 -1.03 -32.26 -18.26
C VAL A 411 -1.50 -33.61 -17.72
N GLN A 412 -0.62 -34.62 -17.66
CA GLN A 412 -0.91 -35.90 -17.02
C GLN A 412 -1.28 -35.74 -15.54
N ALA A 413 -0.57 -34.89 -14.79
CA ALA A 413 -0.88 -34.61 -13.38
C ALA A 413 -2.20 -33.84 -13.21
N LEU A 414 -2.54 -32.94 -14.15
CA LEU A 414 -3.82 -32.23 -14.18
C LEU A 414 -4.99 -33.19 -14.41
N ASP A 415 -4.84 -34.11 -15.36
CA ASP A 415 -5.87 -35.08 -15.77
C ASP A 415 -5.92 -36.34 -14.88
N ALA A 416 -4.91 -36.57 -14.04
CA ALA A 416 -4.89 -37.68 -13.09
C ALA A 416 -6.09 -37.61 -12.13
N PRO A 417 -6.75 -38.75 -11.81
CA PRO A 417 -7.86 -38.75 -10.87
C PRO A 417 -7.40 -38.28 -9.48
N TRP A 418 -8.31 -37.62 -8.77
CA TRP A 418 -8.06 -37.20 -7.39
C TRP A 418 -7.95 -38.41 -6.48
N SER A 419 -6.96 -38.41 -5.57
CA SER A 419 -6.89 -39.44 -4.55
C SER A 419 -8.06 -39.32 -3.58
N GLU A 420 -8.53 -40.45 -3.03
CA GLU A 420 -9.63 -40.48 -2.06
C GLU A 420 -9.34 -39.60 -0.83
N GLU A 421 -8.08 -39.56 -0.39
CA GLU A 421 -7.61 -38.68 0.69
C GLU A 421 -7.85 -37.20 0.38
N ARG A 422 -7.50 -36.74 -0.83
CA ARG A 422 -7.68 -35.33 -1.23
C ARG A 422 -9.15 -34.95 -1.31
N LEU A 423 -9.99 -35.83 -1.86
CA LEU A 423 -11.43 -35.60 -1.92
C LEU A 423 -12.05 -35.51 -0.51
N ARG A 424 -11.62 -36.38 0.40
CA ARG A 424 -12.02 -36.33 1.82
C ARG A 424 -11.61 -35.02 2.48
N ASP A 425 -10.36 -34.59 2.31
CA ASP A 425 -9.87 -33.31 2.83
C ASP A 425 -10.70 -32.14 2.28
N GLY A 426 -11.03 -32.19 0.99
CA GLY A 426 -11.92 -31.24 0.33
C GLY A 426 -13.29 -31.13 1.00
N GLU A 427 -13.93 -32.26 1.32
CA GLU A 427 -15.25 -32.28 1.95
C GLU A 427 -15.24 -31.92 3.43
N GLU A 428 -14.25 -32.39 4.18
CA GLU A 428 -14.21 -32.28 5.63
C GLU A 428 -13.67 -30.93 6.10
N HIS A 429 -12.67 -30.39 5.39
CA HIS A 429 -11.94 -29.18 5.79
C HIS A 429 -12.22 -27.99 4.88
N LEU A 430 -12.23 -28.14 3.55
CA LEU A 430 -12.41 -26.97 2.64
C LEU A 430 -13.87 -26.49 2.60
N VAL A 431 -14.83 -27.38 2.33
CA VAL A 431 -16.25 -27.00 2.16
C VAL A 431 -16.88 -26.52 3.47
N LYS A 432 -16.55 -27.18 4.59
CA LYS A 432 -17.16 -26.87 5.89
C LYS A 432 -16.56 -25.63 6.58
N MET A 433 -15.55 -24.99 5.98
CA MET A 433 -14.96 -23.77 6.53
C MET A 433 -15.91 -22.57 6.36
N PRO A 434 -16.16 -21.77 7.42
CA PRO A 434 -16.95 -20.56 7.29
C PRO A 434 -16.17 -19.43 6.59
N GLU A 435 -16.88 -18.50 5.95
CA GLU A 435 -16.28 -17.30 5.32
C GLU A 435 -15.52 -16.42 6.34
N PHE A 436 -16.08 -16.30 7.55
CA PHE A 436 -15.47 -15.59 8.68
C PHE A 436 -15.39 -16.54 9.88
N ARG A 437 -14.21 -16.65 10.49
CA ARG A 437 -13.98 -17.52 11.66
C ARG A 437 -14.71 -17.03 12.92
N GLN A 438 -14.85 -15.72 13.09
CA GLN A 438 -15.58 -15.13 14.21
C GLN A 438 -17.06 -14.91 13.89
N SER A 439 -17.90 -15.00 14.93
CA SER A 439 -19.29 -14.54 14.87
C SER A 439 -19.34 -13.01 14.70
N PHE A 440 -20.48 -12.48 14.22
CA PHE A 440 -20.64 -11.05 13.96
C PHE A 440 -20.28 -10.18 15.16
N TRP A 441 -20.80 -10.53 16.34
CA TRP A 441 -20.62 -9.74 17.56
C TRP A 441 -19.21 -9.85 18.11
N ALA A 442 -18.61 -11.06 18.11
CA ALA A 442 -17.23 -11.25 18.52
C ALA A 442 -16.27 -10.47 17.61
N GLY A 443 -16.45 -10.58 16.28
CA GLY A 443 -15.69 -9.82 15.29
C GLY A 443 -15.82 -8.32 15.46
N THR A 444 -17.05 -7.82 15.63
CA THR A 444 -17.31 -6.38 15.83
C THR A 444 -16.65 -5.88 17.11
N LEU A 445 -16.69 -6.65 18.21
CA LEU A 445 -16.03 -6.28 19.47
C LEU A 445 -14.50 -6.26 19.35
N THR A 446 -13.91 -7.24 18.67
CA THR A 446 -12.46 -7.29 18.41
C THR A 446 -12.00 -6.06 17.63
N VAL A 447 -12.70 -5.73 16.54
CA VAL A 447 -12.39 -4.54 15.72
C VAL A 447 -12.65 -3.26 16.51
N MET A 448 -13.73 -3.19 17.29
CA MET A 448 -14.04 -2.04 18.15
C MET A 448 -12.95 -1.77 19.18
N ARG A 449 -12.44 -2.80 19.87
CA ARG A 449 -11.32 -2.65 20.83
C ARG A 449 -10.09 -2.04 20.16
N ARG A 450 -9.73 -2.55 18.97
CA ARG A 450 -8.62 -1.98 18.18
C ARG A 450 -8.87 -0.53 17.80
N GLN A 451 -10.06 -0.21 17.26
CA GLN A 451 -10.38 1.17 16.85
C GLN A 451 -10.39 2.15 18.03
N MET A 452 -10.88 1.72 19.18
CA MET A 452 -10.86 2.51 20.42
C MET A 452 -9.42 2.81 20.87
N LEU A 453 -8.54 1.80 20.84
CA LEU A 453 -7.12 1.96 21.16
C LEU A 453 -6.45 2.94 20.18
N LEU A 454 -6.72 2.83 18.87
CA LEU A 454 -6.21 3.75 17.86
C LEU A 454 -6.68 5.19 18.09
N ALA A 455 -7.95 5.38 18.43
CA ALA A 455 -8.52 6.70 18.73
C ALA A 455 -7.85 7.34 19.96
N LEU A 456 -7.67 6.58 21.04
CA LEU A 456 -7.03 7.06 22.28
C LEU A 456 -5.53 7.38 22.09
N ARG A 457 -4.83 6.64 21.22
CA ARG A 457 -3.40 6.87 20.94
C ARG A 457 -3.12 8.09 20.08
N ASN A 458 -4.12 8.64 19.39
CA ASN A 458 -3.98 9.87 18.61
C ASN A 458 -3.98 11.12 19.52
N THR A 459 -3.02 11.17 20.43
CA THR A 459 -2.93 12.20 21.47
C THR A 459 -2.69 13.60 20.91
N ALA A 460 -1.96 13.73 19.80
CA ALA A 460 -1.74 15.02 19.14
C ALA A 460 -3.06 15.62 18.65
N PHE A 461 -3.87 14.83 17.94
CA PHE A 461 -5.19 15.25 17.49
C PHE A 461 -6.11 15.60 18.66
N MET A 462 -6.16 14.75 19.69
CA MET A 462 -7.00 14.98 20.87
C MET A 462 -6.61 16.24 21.65
N ARG A 463 -5.31 16.51 21.84
CA ARG A 463 -4.83 17.71 22.55
C ARG A 463 -5.16 19.00 21.81
N VAL A 464 -4.86 19.06 20.51
CA VAL A 464 -5.16 20.24 19.68
C VAL A 464 -6.66 20.50 19.65
N ARG A 465 -7.46 19.43 19.53
CA ARG A 465 -8.91 19.54 19.49
C ARG A 465 -9.51 19.97 20.84
N ALA A 466 -9.02 19.42 21.96
CA ALA A 466 -9.44 19.84 23.29
C ALA A 466 -9.15 21.33 23.54
N LEU A 467 -7.96 21.81 23.15
CA LEU A 467 -7.60 23.22 23.24
C LEU A 467 -8.53 24.10 22.39
N MET A 468 -8.75 23.71 21.13
CA MET A 468 -9.63 24.42 20.20
C MET A 468 -11.06 24.55 20.75
N VAL A 469 -11.59 23.48 21.33
CA VAL A 469 -12.94 23.43 21.90
C VAL A 469 -13.08 24.35 23.11
N VAL A 470 -12.09 24.37 24.00
CA VAL A 470 -12.09 25.27 25.17
C VAL A 470 -12.03 26.73 24.71
N VAL A 471 -11.10 27.06 23.81
CA VAL A 471 -10.93 28.44 23.31
C VAL A 471 -12.19 28.92 22.58
N MET A 472 -12.75 28.10 21.69
CA MET A 472 -13.97 28.47 20.95
C MET A 472 -15.21 28.52 21.85
N GLY A 473 -15.31 27.63 22.83
CA GLY A 473 -16.37 27.67 23.84
C GLY A 473 -16.34 28.97 24.65
N LEU A 474 -15.16 29.42 25.08
CA LEU A 474 -14.98 30.69 25.77
C LEU A 474 -15.28 31.90 24.88
N ILE A 475 -14.85 31.88 23.61
CA ILE A 475 -15.13 32.97 22.67
C ILE A 475 -16.65 33.09 22.45
N TYR A 476 -17.35 32.00 22.15
CA TYR A 476 -18.80 32.06 21.94
C TYR A 476 -19.54 32.39 23.24
N GLY A 477 -19.17 31.77 24.35
CA GLY A 477 -19.77 32.05 25.66
C GLY A 477 -19.59 33.50 26.11
N SER A 478 -18.44 34.13 25.82
CA SER A 478 -18.19 35.54 26.16
C SER A 478 -18.81 36.53 25.18
N THR A 479 -18.84 36.22 23.88
CA THR A 479 -19.43 37.09 22.85
C THR A 479 -20.94 37.23 23.05
N PHE A 480 -21.61 36.15 23.44
CA PHE A 480 -23.06 36.11 23.68
C PHE A 480 -23.41 36.03 25.17
N PHE A 481 -22.54 36.56 26.04
CA PHE A 481 -22.69 36.47 27.48
C PHE A 481 -24.00 37.12 27.94
N GLY A 482 -24.86 36.33 28.61
CA GLY A 482 -26.14 36.79 29.14
C GLY A 482 -27.03 37.48 28.10
N PHE A 483 -27.24 36.85 26.94
CA PHE A 483 -28.07 37.44 25.89
C PHE A 483 -29.54 37.59 26.35
N ASP A 484 -30.24 38.56 25.77
CA ASP A 484 -31.67 38.76 26.05
C ASP A 484 -32.51 37.71 25.29
N PRO A 485 -33.26 36.83 25.99
CA PRO A 485 -34.07 35.79 25.36
C PRO A 485 -35.24 36.33 24.53
N THR A 486 -35.65 37.59 24.70
CA THR A 486 -36.66 38.24 23.84
C THR A 486 -36.16 38.41 22.41
N ASN A 487 -34.85 38.50 22.21
CA ASN A 487 -34.22 38.58 20.90
C ASN A 487 -34.02 37.18 20.30
N ALA A 488 -35.06 36.68 19.63
CA ALA A 488 -35.07 35.37 18.99
C ALA A 488 -33.94 35.18 17.96
N GLN A 489 -33.53 36.24 17.27
CA GLN A 489 -32.44 36.21 16.31
C GLN A 489 -31.10 35.86 16.98
N VAL A 490 -30.80 36.46 18.14
CA VAL A 490 -29.56 36.19 18.87
C VAL A 490 -29.59 34.77 19.45
N ALA A 491 -30.67 34.38 20.11
CA ALA A 491 -30.78 33.06 20.73
C ALA A 491 -30.68 31.91 19.71
N LEU A 492 -31.46 31.97 18.62
CA LEU A 492 -31.39 30.98 17.55
C LEU A 492 -30.05 31.04 16.82
N GLY A 493 -29.44 32.22 16.72
CA GLY A 493 -28.10 32.41 16.15
C GLY A 493 -27.02 31.71 16.97
N VAL A 494 -27.07 31.78 18.30
CA VAL A 494 -26.14 31.06 19.18
C VAL A 494 -26.31 29.55 19.03
N LEU A 495 -27.55 29.06 19.01
CA LEU A 495 -27.85 27.64 18.81
C LEU A 495 -27.33 27.14 17.45
N TYR A 496 -27.56 27.94 16.40
CA TYR A 496 -27.07 27.65 15.06
C TYR A 496 -25.54 27.62 15.00
N GLN A 497 -24.87 28.64 15.53
CA GLN A 497 -23.41 28.75 15.55
C GLN A 497 -22.76 27.59 16.32
N THR A 498 -23.35 27.20 17.45
CA THR A 498 -22.91 26.06 18.26
C THR A 498 -22.97 24.76 17.45
N THR A 499 -24.09 24.53 16.77
CA THR A 499 -24.29 23.32 15.96
C THR A 499 -23.36 23.32 14.74
N MET A 500 -23.16 24.48 14.10
CA MET A 500 -22.26 24.65 12.95
C MET A 500 -20.79 24.40 13.30
N PHE A 501 -20.32 24.88 14.45
CA PHE A 501 -18.94 24.67 14.87
C PHE A 501 -18.60 23.18 15.05
N LEU A 502 -19.48 22.45 15.74
CA LEU A 502 -19.35 21.00 15.92
C LEU A 502 -19.37 20.26 14.57
N ALA A 503 -20.17 20.73 13.63
CA ALA A 503 -20.27 20.21 12.27
C ALA A 503 -18.96 20.33 11.49
N MET A 504 -18.39 21.54 11.45
CA MET A 504 -17.15 21.83 10.74
C MET A 504 -15.96 21.06 11.34
N GLY A 505 -15.97 20.84 12.65
CA GLY A 505 -14.93 20.07 13.34
C GLY A 505 -14.75 18.66 12.78
N GLN A 506 -15.83 17.98 12.37
CA GLN A 506 -15.74 16.59 11.89
C GLN A 506 -15.06 16.43 10.53
N ALA A 507 -15.00 17.49 9.71
CA ALA A 507 -14.33 17.46 8.41
C ALA A 507 -12.83 17.13 8.51
N SER A 508 -12.22 17.41 9.66
CA SER A 508 -10.80 17.12 9.95
C SER A 508 -10.49 15.61 10.04
N GLN A 509 -11.49 14.73 10.17
CA GLN A 509 -11.30 13.28 10.25
C GLN A 509 -11.14 12.62 8.86
N THR A 510 -11.46 13.33 7.78
CA THR A 510 -11.40 12.83 6.39
C THR A 510 -10.06 12.14 6.04
N PRO A 511 -8.86 12.73 6.33
CA PRO A 511 -7.59 12.07 6.02
C PRO A 511 -7.39 10.76 6.80
N VAL A 512 -7.86 10.71 8.06
CA VAL A 512 -7.73 9.55 8.94
C VAL A 512 -8.55 8.38 8.40
N PHE A 513 -9.78 8.64 7.94
CA PHE A 513 -10.62 7.60 7.32
C PHE A 513 -10.04 7.09 6.00
N ILE A 514 -9.46 7.95 5.16
CA ILE A 514 -8.80 7.52 3.91
C ILE A 514 -7.59 6.64 4.20
N ALA A 515 -6.74 6.99 5.16
CA ALA A 515 -5.60 6.16 5.55
C ALA A 515 -6.04 4.80 6.14
N ALA A 516 -7.10 4.79 6.96
CA ALA A 516 -7.65 3.54 7.50
C ALA A 516 -8.27 2.64 6.42
N ARG A 517 -8.75 3.21 5.31
CA ARG A 517 -9.38 2.49 4.21
C ARG A 517 -8.41 1.55 3.48
N GLU A 518 -7.16 1.97 3.25
CA GLU A 518 -6.14 1.12 2.61
C GLU A 518 -5.90 -0.16 3.42
N ILE A 519 -5.79 -0.02 4.74
CA ILE A 519 -5.59 -1.15 5.67
C ILE A 519 -6.86 -2.01 5.77
N TYR A 520 -8.04 -1.38 5.66
CA TYR A 520 -9.31 -2.11 5.57
C TYR A 520 -9.37 -3.01 4.32
N TYR A 521 -8.95 -2.54 3.14
CA TYR A 521 -8.95 -3.37 1.93
C TYR A 521 -8.07 -4.60 2.06
N LYS A 522 -6.86 -4.46 2.63
CA LYS A 522 -5.97 -5.58 2.95
C LYS A 522 -6.68 -6.64 3.82
N HIS A 523 -7.23 -6.22 4.96
CA HIS A 523 -7.91 -7.12 5.89
C HIS A 523 -9.19 -7.74 5.33
N ARG A 524 -9.96 -6.98 4.53
CA ARG A 524 -11.21 -7.47 3.95
C ARG A 524 -10.98 -8.54 2.90
N ARG A 525 -9.88 -8.44 2.13
CA ARG A 525 -9.48 -9.48 1.16
C ARG A 525 -9.04 -10.77 1.84
N ALA A 526 -8.42 -10.67 3.02
CA ALA A 526 -8.08 -11.83 3.86
C ALA A 526 -9.27 -12.35 4.70
N ASN A 527 -10.48 -11.79 4.55
CA ASN A 527 -11.68 -12.12 5.34
C ASN A 527 -11.49 -12.08 6.87
N PHE A 528 -10.68 -11.14 7.38
CA PHE A 528 -10.50 -11.01 8.85
C PHE A 528 -11.79 -10.59 9.56
N TYR A 529 -12.54 -9.67 8.96
CA TYR A 529 -13.79 -9.17 9.50
C TYR A 529 -14.69 -8.60 8.40
N ARG A 530 -15.97 -8.44 8.74
CA ARG A 530 -17.02 -7.92 7.84
C ARG A 530 -16.96 -6.39 7.73
N THR A 531 -17.41 -5.86 6.60
CA THR A 531 -17.45 -4.42 6.32
C THR A 531 -18.29 -3.64 7.33
N SER A 532 -19.47 -4.17 7.68
CA SER A 532 -20.36 -3.57 8.68
C SER A 532 -19.74 -3.53 10.07
N SER A 533 -19.00 -4.57 10.48
CA SER A 533 -18.26 -4.60 11.74
C SER A 533 -17.21 -3.48 11.82
N PHE A 534 -16.53 -3.19 10.71
CA PHE A 534 -15.57 -2.09 10.63
C PHE A 534 -16.23 -0.72 10.76
N ALA A 535 -17.32 -0.47 10.02
CA ALA A 535 -18.02 0.81 10.08
C ALA A 535 -18.60 1.10 11.48
N ILE A 536 -19.22 0.10 12.10
CA ILE A 536 -19.75 0.20 13.47
C ILE A 536 -18.61 0.45 14.47
N ALA A 537 -17.49 -0.27 14.33
CA ALA A 537 -16.33 -0.09 15.19
C ALA A 537 -15.72 1.32 15.06
N CYS A 538 -15.61 1.86 13.84
CA CYS A 538 -15.13 3.22 13.60
C CYS A 538 -16.03 4.28 14.24
N LEU A 539 -17.36 4.16 14.09
CA LEU A 539 -18.29 5.09 14.73
C LEU A 539 -18.20 5.00 16.26
N THR A 540 -18.22 3.79 16.80
CA THR A 540 -18.27 3.57 18.26
C THR A 540 -16.99 4.05 18.95
N ALA A 541 -15.83 3.87 18.31
CA ALA A 541 -14.54 4.33 18.83
C ALA A 541 -14.46 5.86 18.98
N LEU A 542 -15.28 6.62 18.23
CA LEU A 542 -15.30 8.08 18.27
C LEU A 542 -16.30 8.64 19.29
N VAL A 543 -17.24 7.84 19.78
CA VAL A 543 -18.26 8.27 20.75
C VAL A 543 -17.65 8.90 22.01
N PRO A 544 -16.63 8.31 22.67
CA PRO A 544 -16.06 8.90 23.89
C PRO A 544 -15.44 10.28 23.65
N ALA A 545 -14.73 10.44 22.54
CA ALA A 545 -14.15 11.72 22.15
C ALA A 545 -15.23 12.76 21.80
N ALA A 546 -16.26 12.36 21.07
CA ALA A 546 -17.38 13.23 20.70
C ALA A 546 -18.18 13.69 21.93
N VAL A 547 -18.43 12.79 22.89
CA VAL A 547 -19.11 13.13 24.16
C VAL A 547 -18.27 14.11 24.98
N ALA A 548 -16.97 13.86 25.13
CA ALA A 548 -16.08 14.76 25.87
C ALA A 548 -16.00 16.15 25.21
N GLU A 549 -15.86 16.20 23.88
CA GLU A 549 -15.86 17.45 23.11
C GLU A 549 -17.17 18.22 23.29
N CYS A 550 -18.31 17.57 23.10
CA CYS A 550 -19.61 18.22 23.22
C CYS A 550 -19.87 18.67 24.67
N LEU A 551 -19.46 17.89 25.67
CA LEU A 551 -19.66 18.23 27.08
C LEU A 551 -18.88 19.49 27.47
N VAL A 552 -17.58 19.54 27.15
CA VAL A 552 -16.75 20.71 27.48
C VAL A 552 -17.26 21.95 26.74
N PHE A 553 -17.53 21.84 25.43
CA PHE A 553 -18.03 22.95 24.63
C PHE A 553 -19.39 23.46 25.12
N SER A 554 -20.33 22.54 25.35
CA SER A 554 -21.69 22.86 25.77
C SER A 554 -21.73 23.49 27.15
N CYS A 555 -20.84 23.09 28.08
CA CYS A 555 -20.75 23.73 29.39
C CYS A 555 -20.42 25.22 29.28
N PHE A 556 -19.46 25.60 28.44
CA PHE A 556 -19.15 27.03 28.25
C PHE A 556 -20.31 27.78 27.62
N VAL A 557 -20.80 27.30 26.47
CA VAL A 557 -21.83 28.02 25.72
C VAL A 557 -23.16 28.09 26.49
N TYR A 558 -23.64 26.96 27.03
CA TYR A 558 -24.96 26.89 27.64
C TYR A 558 -25.10 27.79 28.87
N TRP A 559 -24.12 27.71 29.78
CA TRP A 559 -24.17 28.42 31.06
C TRP A 559 -23.75 29.89 30.93
N MET A 560 -22.76 30.22 30.09
CA MET A 560 -22.33 31.62 29.92
C MET A 560 -23.32 32.47 29.12
N CYS A 561 -23.98 31.87 28.11
CA CYS A 561 -24.94 32.61 27.29
C CYS A 561 -26.26 32.87 28.03
N GLY A 562 -26.59 32.07 29.05
CA GLY A 562 -27.81 32.25 29.86
C GLY A 562 -29.03 31.46 29.36
N PHE A 563 -28.82 30.25 28.81
CA PHE A 563 -29.93 29.36 28.46
C PHE A 563 -30.68 28.84 29.70
N VAL A 564 -31.84 28.19 29.50
CA VAL A 564 -32.74 27.75 30.59
C VAL A 564 -32.00 26.91 31.63
N SER A 565 -32.04 27.31 32.91
CA SER A 565 -31.22 26.73 33.98
C SER A 565 -31.57 25.31 34.44
N GLY A 566 -32.62 24.70 33.87
CA GLY A 566 -33.05 23.34 34.26
C GLY A 566 -32.12 22.24 33.73
N ILE A 567 -31.74 21.30 34.60
CA ILE A 567 -30.80 20.21 34.26
C ILE A 567 -31.28 19.31 33.11
N GLY A 568 -32.60 19.08 33.02
CA GLY A 568 -33.19 18.30 31.92
C GLY A 568 -33.03 18.97 30.55
N TYR A 569 -33.10 20.31 30.50
CA TYR A 569 -32.91 21.07 29.26
C TYR A 569 -31.46 21.05 28.79
N PHE A 570 -30.51 21.14 29.74
CA PHE A 570 -29.08 20.98 29.46
C PHE A 570 -28.74 19.57 28.97
N LEU A 571 -29.25 18.52 29.63
CA LEU A 571 -29.00 17.13 29.20
C LEU A 571 -29.57 16.85 27.81
N PHE A 572 -30.76 17.37 27.50
CA PHE A 572 -31.34 17.26 26.17
C PHE A 572 -30.53 18.03 25.11
N PHE A 573 -30.08 19.25 25.44
CA PHE A 573 -29.18 20.03 24.58
C PHE A 573 -27.89 19.27 24.29
N LEU A 574 -27.25 18.72 25.32
CA LEU A 574 -26.03 17.92 25.21
C LEU A 574 -26.26 16.68 24.33
N LEU A 575 -27.38 15.96 24.54
CA LEU A 575 -27.74 14.81 23.72
C LEU A 575 -27.88 15.18 22.24
N CYS A 576 -28.58 16.28 21.92
CA CYS A 576 -28.74 16.75 20.55
C CYS A 576 -27.40 17.13 19.91
N MET A 577 -26.51 17.80 20.66
CA MET A 577 -25.17 18.16 20.18
C MET A 577 -24.31 16.91 19.90
N VAL A 578 -24.34 15.91 20.79
CA VAL A 578 -23.62 14.64 20.60
C VAL A 578 -24.16 13.88 19.39
N LEU A 579 -25.48 13.75 19.26
CA LEU A 579 -26.09 13.04 18.13
C LEU A 579 -25.80 13.72 16.79
N THR A 580 -25.83 15.05 16.75
CA THR A 580 -25.53 15.81 15.53
C THR A 580 -24.06 15.69 15.13
N ASN A 581 -23.16 15.72 16.12
CA ASN A 581 -21.73 15.48 15.92
C ASN A 581 -21.49 14.08 15.33
N LEU A 582 -22.11 13.04 15.89
CA LEU A 582 -22.03 11.67 15.38
C LEU A 582 -22.65 11.51 13.99
N ALA A 583 -23.78 12.17 13.71
CA ALA A 583 -24.43 12.13 12.39
C ALA A 583 -23.52 12.68 11.30
N LEU A 584 -22.84 13.80 11.57
CA LEU A 584 -21.93 14.42 10.62
C LEU A 584 -20.61 13.65 10.49
N CYS A 585 -20.14 13.03 11.57
CA CYS A 585 -19.03 12.09 11.49
C CYS A 585 -19.37 10.91 10.56
N ALA A 586 -20.56 10.31 10.70
CA ALA A 586 -21.04 9.24 9.82
C ALA A 586 -21.19 9.70 8.35
N TRP A 587 -21.61 10.95 8.13
CA TRP A 587 -21.62 11.57 6.80
C TRP A 587 -20.21 11.67 6.20
N PHE A 588 -19.21 12.18 6.95
CA PHE A 588 -17.83 12.26 6.44
C PHE A 588 -17.19 10.89 6.22
N PHE A 589 -17.51 9.90 7.05
CA PHE A 589 -17.15 8.51 6.78
C PHE A 589 -17.74 8.03 5.44
N THR A 590 -19.02 8.26 5.20
CA THR A 590 -19.69 7.91 3.93
C THR A 590 -19.07 8.63 2.74
N LEU A 591 -18.75 9.92 2.88
CA LEU A 591 -18.11 10.72 1.85
C LEU A 591 -16.71 10.19 1.51
N THR A 592 -15.95 9.74 2.51
CA THR A 592 -14.62 9.11 2.27
C THR A 592 -14.73 7.74 1.63
N ALA A 593 -15.80 6.97 1.90
CA ALA A 593 -16.12 5.75 1.16
C ALA A 593 -16.51 6.05 -0.30
N MET A 594 -17.18 7.18 -0.56
CA MET A 594 -17.57 7.61 -1.90
C MET A 594 -16.43 8.20 -2.73
N ALA A 595 -15.42 8.82 -2.13
CA ALA A 595 -14.37 9.54 -2.85
C ALA A 595 -13.11 8.68 -3.09
N PRO A 596 -12.49 8.71 -4.28
CA PRO A 596 -11.30 7.89 -4.55
C PRO A 596 -10.06 8.36 -3.79
N ASN A 597 -9.86 9.67 -3.65
CA ASN A 597 -8.66 10.25 -3.04
C ASN A 597 -9.01 11.45 -2.16
N PHE A 598 -8.09 11.83 -1.26
CA PHE A 598 -8.24 12.99 -0.38
C PHE A 598 -8.49 14.29 -1.15
N ASN A 599 -7.80 14.47 -2.28
CA ASN A 599 -7.91 15.65 -3.14
C ASN A 599 -9.32 15.84 -3.73
N ILE A 600 -10.13 14.78 -3.83
CA ILE A 600 -11.53 14.85 -4.26
C ILE A 600 -12.45 14.92 -3.04
N ALA A 601 -12.16 14.15 -1.99
CA ALA A 601 -12.96 14.14 -0.77
C ALA A 601 -13.02 15.53 -0.11
N LYS A 602 -11.90 16.28 -0.08
CA LYS A 602 -11.83 17.55 0.63
C LYS A 602 -12.73 18.64 0.00
N PRO A 603 -12.68 18.94 -1.31
CA PRO A 603 -13.63 19.87 -1.92
C PRO A 603 -15.09 19.43 -1.75
N CYS A 604 -15.40 18.14 -1.95
CA CYS A 604 -16.76 17.61 -1.73
C CYS A 604 -17.23 17.80 -0.28
N SER A 605 -16.33 17.63 0.69
CA SER A 605 -16.63 17.85 2.11
C SER A 605 -17.01 19.32 2.36
N THR A 606 -16.22 20.27 1.88
CA THR A 606 -16.49 21.71 2.02
C THR A 606 -17.81 22.10 1.36
N PHE A 607 -18.05 21.62 0.13
CA PHE A 607 -19.31 21.85 -0.58
C PHE A 607 -20.50 21.30 0.22
N SER A 608 -20.41 20.07 0.73
CA SER A 608 -21.49 19.47 1.54
C SER A 608 -21.80 20.27 2.81
N ILE A 609 -20.77 20.82 3.48
CA ILE A 609 -20.94 21.65 4.67
C ILE A 609 -21.70 22.92 4.31
N THR A 610 -21.33 23.61 3.22
CA THR A 610 -22.03 24.81 2.78
C THR A 610 -23.52 24.57 2.57
N PHE A 611 -23.90 23.44 1.96
CA PHE A 611 -25.31 23.08 1.79
C PHE A 611 -26.03 22.84 3.12
N TYR A 612 -25.43 22.07 4.04
CA TYR A 612 -26.04 21.86 5.35
C TYR A 612 -26.15 23.15 6.17
N VAL A 613 -25.22 24.08 6.02
CA VAL A 613 -25.18 25.35 6.76
C VAL A 613 -26.24 26.32 6.24
N VAL A 614 -26.35 26.51 4.92
CA VAL A 614 -27.31 27.46 4.31
C VAL A 614 -28.75 27.01 4.53
N PHE A 615 -29.04 25.73 4.32
CA PHE A 615 -30.40 25.16 4.41
C PHE A 615 -30.72 24.61 5.82
N ALA A 616 -30.07 25.12 6.87
CA ALA A 616 -30.37 24.71 8.25
C ALA A 616 -31.65 25.34 8.82
N GLY A 617 -32.17 26.41 8.18
CA GLY A 617 -33.36 27.15 8.64
C GLY A 617 -33.10 28.41 9.46
N PHE A 618 -31.83 28.79 9.69
CA PHE A 618 -31.46 30.04 10.36
C PHE A 618 -31.09 31.15 9.37
N ILE A 619 -30.15 30.88 8.44
CA ILE A 619 -29.74 31.86 7.40
C ILE A 619 -30.90 32.14 6.46
N VAL A 620 -31.54 31.07 5.97
CA VAL A 620 -32.75 31.15 5.14
C VAL A 620 -33.87 30.45 5.91
N PRO A 621 -34.88 31.19 6.41
CA PRO A 621 -36.06 30.61 7.04
C PRO A 621 -36.80 29.68 6.09
N ARG A 622 -37.55 28.71 6.64
CA ARG A 622 -38.21 27.67 5.86
C ARG A 622 -39.14 28.23 4.77
N SER A 623 -39.89 29.30 5.06
CA SER A 623 -40.83 29.91 4.10
C SER A 623 -40.15 30.59 2.90
N GLN A 624 -38.87 30.96 3.04
CA GLN A 624 -38.10 31.65 2.00
C GLN A 624 -37.30 30.68 1.12
N ILE A 625 -37.23 29.40 1.49
CA ILE A 625 -36.56 28.38 0.68
C ILE A 625 -37.46 28.07 -0.53
N PRO A 626 -36.96 28.20 -1.77
CA PRO A 626 -37.73 27.83 -2.96
C PRO A 626 -38.20 26.37 -2.89
N ASP A 627 -39.42 26.10 -3.37
CA ASP A 627 -40.05 24.77 -3.30
C ASP A 627 -39.16 23.64 -3.87
N PHE A 628 -38.38 23.93 -4.90
CA PHE A 628 -37.45 22.97 -5.48
C PHE A 628 -36.31 22.54 -4.54
N PHE A 629 -35.89 23.39 -3.59
CA PHE A 629 -34.79 23.11 -2.65
C PHE A 629 -35.26 22.68 -1.25
N ILE A 630 -36.56 22.67 -0.98
CA ILE A 630 -37.10 22.41 0.37
C ILE A 630 -36.75 21.01 0.91
N TRP A 631 -36.54 20.02 0.04
CA TRP A 631 -36.14 18.67 0.45
C TRP A 631 -34.78 18.65 1.16
N ILE A 632 -33.88 19.59 0.85
CA ILE A 632 -32.56 19.72 1.48
C ILE A 632 -32.74 20.05 2.97
N TYR A 633 -33.68 20.93 3.29
CA TYR A 633 -34.03 21.28 4.66
C TYR A 633 -34.52 20.05 5.47
N TRP A 634 -35.23 19.12 4.84
CA TRP A 634 -35.78 17.93 5.51
C TRP A 634 -34.77 16.79 5.69
N ILE A 635 -33.77 16.66 4.81
CA ILE A 635 -32.71 15.65 4.97
C ILE A 635 -31.57 16.13 5.88
N ASN A 636 -31.47 17.44 6.14
CA ASN A 636 -30.36 18.06 6.84
C ASN A 636 -30.37 17.80 8.37
N PRO A 637 -29.38 17.07 8.94
CA PRO A 637 -29.29 16.83 10.39
C PRO A 637 -29.19 18.12 11.22
N LEU A 638 -28.55 19.17 10.70
CA LEU A 638 -28.41 20.46 11.39
C LEU A 638 -29.76 21.14 11.60
N ALA A 639 -30.65 21.07 10.61
CA ALA A 639 -31.98 21.68 10.69
C ALA A 639 -32.85 21.02 11.77
N TRP A 640 -32.77 19.68 11.88
CA TRP A 640 -33.49 18.93 12.89
C TRP A 640 -32.95 19.16 14.31
N CYS A 641 -31.63 19.26 14.46
CA CYS A 641 -31.01 19.62 15.74
C CYS A 641 -31.43 21.03 16.19
N LEU A 642 -31.28 22.02 15.30
CA LEU A 642 -31.65 23.41 15.60
C LEU A 642 -33.13 23.51 16.00
N ARG A 643 -34.02 22.87 15.24
CA ARG A 643 -35.46 22.83 15.55
C ARG A 643 -35.75 22.20 16.91
N ALA A 644 -35.19 21.02 17.18
CA ALA A 644 -35.46 20.28 18.42
C ALA A 644 -34.97 21.06 19.65
N VAL A 645 -33.78 21.66 19.56
CA VAL A 645 -33.21 22.46 20.65
C VAL A 645 -33.96 23.78 20.82
N ALA A 646 -34.31 24.48 19.74
CA ALA A 646 -35.08 25.73 19.80
C ALA A 646 -36.44 25.52 20.47
N VAL A 647 -37.18 24.48 20.05
CA VAL A 647 -38.49 24.13 20.68
C VAL A 647 -38.30 23.79 22.14
N ASN A 648 -37.27 23.02 22.50
CA ASN A 648 -37.00 22.65 23.89
C ASN A 648 -36.69 23.88 24.77
N GLN A 649 -36.00 24.90 24.25
CA GLN A 649 -35.69 26.12 25.00
C GLN A 649 -36.91 27.06 25.12
N TYR A 650 -37.53 27.41 24.00
CA TYR A 650 -38.62 28.39 23.96
C TYR A 650 -39.96 27.87 24.48
N ARG A 651 -40.19 26.55 24.52
CA ARG A 651 -41.41 25.94 25.09
C ARG A 651 -41.23 25.51 26.54
N SER A 652 -40.20 26.02 27.21
CA SER A 652 -40.00 25.84 28.65
C SER A 652 -41.00 26.71 29.44
N PRO A 653 -41.36 26.32 30.67
CA PRO A 653 -42.31 27.07 31.50
C PRO A 653 -41.94 28.54 31.75
N GLY A 654 -40.66 28.89 31.63
CA GLY A 654 -40.18 30.27 31.80
C GLY A 654 -40.51 31.21 30.64
N PHE A 655 -40.73 30.66 29.43
CA PHE A 655 -41.03 31.43 28.21
C PHE A 655 -42.44 31.13 27.67
N ASP A 656 -43.11 30.09 28.16
CA ASP A 656 -44.48 29.73 27.78
C ASP A 656 -45.51 30.54 28.59
N VAL A 657 -45.35 31.86 28.58
CA VAL A 657 -46.18 32.83 29.32
C VAL A 657 -46.74 33.90 28.39
N CYS A 658 -47.89 34.48 28.76
CA CYS A 658 -48.51 35.57 28.01
C CYS A 658 -47.80 36.90 28.21
N VAL A 659 -47.35 37.19 29.44
CA VAL A 659 -46.67 38.44 29.80
C VAL A 659 -45.20 38.14 30.13
N TYR A 660 -44.29 38.75 29.38
CA TYR A 660 -42.84 38.62 29.59
C TYR A 660 -42.16 39.96 29.34
N GLY A 661 -41.24 40.39 30.22
CA GLY A 661 -40.50 41.64 30.05
C GLY A 661 -41.35 42.93 30.05
N GLY A 662 -42.61 42.87 30.48
CA GLY A 662 -43.54 44.01 30.46
C GLY A 662 -44.44 44.10 29.22
N GLU A 663 -44.29 43.20 28.24
CA GLU A 663 -45.18 43.10 27.07
C GLU A 663 -46.11 41.88 27.17
N ASP A 664 -47.34 42.04 26.66
CA ASP A 664 -48.36 40.97 26.62
C ASP A 664 -48.53 40.44 25.19
N TYR A 665 -47.93 39.26 24.96
CA TYR A 665 -47.90 38.60 23.65
C TYR A 665 -49.25 37.96 23.30
N CYS A 666 -50.03 37.54 24.30
CA CYS A 666 -51.32 36.89 24.06
C CYS A 666 -52.36 37.89 23.56
N SER A 667 -52.37 39.12 24.07
CA SER A 667 -53.28 40.16 23.59
C SER A 667 -52.85 40.78 22.26
N GLN A 668 -51.55 40.87 21.98
CA GLN A 668 -51.04 41.46 20.74
C GLN A 668 -50.97 40.49 19.56
N TYR A 669 -50.56 39.24 19.78
CA TYR A 669 -50.26 38.27 18.73
C TYR A 669 -51.04 36.96 18.84
N ASN A 670 -51.89 36.81 19.86
CA ASN A 670 -52.66 35.58 20.14
C ASN A 670 -51.79 34.31 20.29
N MET A 671 -50.54 34.49 20.76
CA MET A 671 -49.54 33.43 20.96
C MET A 671 -48.77 33.70 22.26
N THR A 672 -48.22 32.67 22.91
CA THR A 672 -47.30 32.87 24.05
C THR A 672 -45.96 33.41 23.57
N MET A 673 -45.17 34.02 24.45
CA MET A 673 -43.86 34.59 24.09
C MET A 673 -42.98 33.56 23.35
N GLY A 674 -42.88 32.34 23.88
CA GLY A 674 -42.12 31.27 23.24
C GLY A 674 -42.66 30.83 21.87
N GLU A 675 -43.99 30.80 21.67
CA GLU A 675 -44.58 30.48 20.37
C GLU A 675 -44.34 31.59 19.34
N TYR A 676 -44.45 32.84 19.79
CA TYR A 676 -44.16 34.01 18.97
C TYR A 676 -42.69 34.02 18.52
N SER A 677 -41.74 33.85 19.44
CA SER A 677 -40.30 33.80 19.13
C SER A 677 -39.93 32.70 18.12
N LEU A 678 -40.56 31.52 18.21
CA LEU A 678 -40.35 30.43 17.25
C LEU A 678 -40.96 30.73 15.87
N SER A 679 -42.10 31.42 15.84
CA SER A 679 -42.81 31.77 14.59
C SER A 679 -42.00 32.72 13.69
N LEU A 680 -41.15 33.58 14.28
CA LEU A 680 -40.29 34.53 13.54
C LEU A 680 -39.31 33.85 12.58
N TYR A 681 -38.97 32.58 12.83
CA TYR A 681 -38.05 31.78 12.01
C TYR A 681 -38.72 30.52 11.43
N ASP A 682 -40.06 30.49 11.35
CA ASP A 682 -40.86 29.35 10.86
C ASP A 682 -40.59 28.03 11.60
N VAL A 683 -40.21 28.10 12.88
CA VAL A 683 -39.96 26.92 13.70
C VAL A 683 -41.28 26.46 14.34
N PRO A 684 -41.70 25.19 14.14
CA PRO A 684 -42.98 24.73 14.68
C PRO A 684 -42.95 24.64 16.21
N SER A 685 -44.02 25.09 16.88
CA SER A 685 -44.11 25.18 18.36
C SER A 685 -44.50 23.87 19.07
N ASN A 686 -44.84 22.81 18.34
CA ASN A 686 -45.30 21.55 18.92
C ASN A 686 -44.16 20.80 19.64
N LYS A 687 -44.37 20.41 20.90
CA LYS A 687 -43.41 19.68 21.72
C LYS A 687 -43.03 18.30 21.14
N ALA A 688 -43.85 17.73 20.24
CA ALA A 688 -43.52 16.49 19.53
C ALA A 688 -42.21 16.58 18.71
N TRP A 689 -41.83 17.77 18.23
CA TRP A 689 -40.60 17.98 17.45
C TRP A 689 -39.31 17.78 18.25
N VAL A 690 -39.37 17.84 19.59
CA VAL A 690 -38.24 17.58 20.49
C VAL A 690 -37.77 16.13 20.33
N TRP A 691 -38.65 15.17 20.54
CA TRP A 691 -38.34 13.75 20.35
C TRP A 691 -38.25 13.33 18.88
N GLY A 692 -39.02 14.00 18.00
CA GLY A 692 -38.90 13.81 16.55
C GLY A 692 -37.50 14.11 16.02
N GLY A 693 -36.84 15.17 16.53
CA GLY A 693 -35.45 15.49 16.18
C GLY A 693 -34.45 14.43 16.64
N VAL A 694 -34.60 13.91 17.86
CA VAL A 694 -33.74 12.81 18.37
C VAL A 694 -33.89 11.56 17.52
N LEU A 695 -35.13 11.15 17.21
CA LEU A 695 -35.39 9.98 16.37
C LEU A 695 -34.83 10.15 14.96
N PHE A 696 -34.97 11.34 14.36
CA PHE A 696 -34.39 11.64 13.06
C PHE A 696 -32.86 11.57 13.09
N LEU A 697 -32.21 12.14 14.10
CA LEU A 697 -30.75 12.11 14.21
C LEU A 697 -30.23 10.67 14.37
N LEU A 698 -30.89 9.85 15.19
CA LEU A 698 -30.56 8.42 15.32
C LEU A 698 -30.73 7.67 13.99
N PHE A 699 -31.83 7.94 13.28
CA PHE A 699 -32.06 7.40 11.95
C PHE A 699 -30.97 7.85 10.96
N ALA A 700 -30.60 9.12 10.94
CA ALA A 700 -29.58 9.67 10.05
C ALA A 700 -28.20 9.02 10.31
N ILE A 701 -27.82 8.81 11.58
CA ILE A 701 -26.60 8.09 11.94
C ILE A 701 -26.63 6.67 11.37
N ALA A 702 -27.71 5.91 11.63
CA ALA A 702 -27.84 4.55 11.15
C ALA A 702 -27.83 4.48 9.61
N PHE A 703 -28.56 5.39 8.97
CA PHE A 703 -28.65 5.50 7.51
C PHE A 703 -27.27 5.77 6.88
N PHE A 704 -26.54 6.77 7.36
CA PHE A 704 -25.20 7.07 6.83
C PHE A 704 -24.23 5.92 7.07
N VAL A 705 -24.24 5.27 8.24
CA VAL A 705 -23.37 4.10 8.47
C VAL A 705 -23.69 2.94 7.52
N VAL A 706 -24.97 2.65 7.29
CA VAL A 706 -25.39 1.56 6.38
C VAL A 706 -25.01 1.89 4.94
N VAL A 707 -25.29 3.11 4.47
CA VAL A 707 -24.92 3.57 3.13
C VAL A 707 -23.40 3.58 2.95
N GLY A 708 -22.66 4.11 3.92
CA GLY A 708 -21.20 4.12 3.91
C GLY A 708 -20.61 2.70 3.89
N SER A 709 -21.17 1.77 4.67
CA SER A 709 -20.76 0.36 4.67
C SER A 709 -21.04 -0.32 3.33
N TYR A 710 -22.22 -0.08 2.76
CA TYR A 710 -22.63 -0.63 1.48
C TYR A 710 -21.71 -0.15 0.35
N ILE A 711 -21.41 1.16 0.32
CA ILE A 711 -20.52 1.75 -0.68
C ILE A 711 -19.10 1.22 -0.51
N LEU A 712 -18.60 1.14 0.72
CA LEU A 712 -17.26 0.63 1.01
C LEU A 712 -17.09 -0.85 0.59
N GLU A 713 -18.16 -1.64 0.66
CA GLU A 713 -18.15 -3.04 0.23
C GLU A 713 -18.13 -3.19 -1.29
N HIS A 714 -18.98 -2.44 -2.01
CA HIS A 714 -19.21 -2.61 -3.45
C HIS A 714 -18.33 -1.74 -4.33
N LYS A 715 -17.87 -0.58 -3.83
CA LYS A 715 -17.06 0.38 -4.57
C LYS A 715 -15.67 0.44 -3.96
N ARG A 716 -14.77 -0.42 -4.45
CA ARG A 716 -13.38 -0.46 -4.02
C ARG A 716 -12.53 0.42 -4.93
N TYR A 717 -11.87 1.39 -4.32
CA TYR A 717 -10.85 2.20 -4.98
C TYR A 717 -9.49 1.56 -4.77
N ASP A 718 -9.32 0.39 -5.35
CA ASP A 718 -8.01 -0.21 -5.48
C ASP A 718 -7.42 0.33 -6.77
N ILE A 719 -6.18 0.83 -6.74
CA ILE A 719 -5.42 1.02 -7.98
C ILE A 719 -5.04 -0.41 -8.38
N PRO A 720 -5.62 -1.01 -9.44
CA PRO A 720 -5.11 -2.29 -9.88
C PRO A 720 -3.80 -1.92 -10.55
N ALA A 721 -2.68 -2.22 -9.89
CA ALA A 721 -1.33 -2.03 -10.43
C ALA A 721 -1.15 -2.69 -11.82
N ALA A 722 -2.10 -3.55 -12.24
CA ALA A 722 -2.11 -4.23 -13.53
C ALA A 722 -3.02 -3.63 -14.63
N THR A 723 -3.94 -2.68 -14.36
CA THR A 723 -4.95 -2.26 -15.37
C THR A 723 -4.80 -0.85 -15.94
N VAL A 724 -3.62 -0.22 -15.82
CA VAL A 724 -3.35 1.02 -16.56
C VAL A 724 -2.06 0.88 -17.37
N ALA A 725 -2.00 -0.09 -18.28
CA ALA A 725 -1.24 0.14 -19.50
C ALA A 725 -2.25 0.52 -20.57
N VAL A 726 -2.11 1.72 -21.13
CA VAL A 726 -2.90 2.14 -22.27
C VAL A 726 -1.99 1.99 -23.47
N VAL A 727 -2.32 1.00 -24.29
CA VAL A 727 -1.58 0.73 -25.52
C VAL A 727 -1.82 1.86 -26.49
N THR A 728 -0.76 2.57 -26.83
CA THR A 728 -0.64 3.31 -28.09
C THR A 728 -0.31 2.31 -29.19
N THR A 729 -1.28 1.93 -30.02
CA THR A 729 -1.01 1.18 -31.25
C THR A 729 -0.34 2.10 -32.26
N LEU A 730 0.95 1.88 -32.55
CA LEU A 730 1.55 2.36 -33.79
C LEU A 730 0.93 1.52 -34.92
N ASN A 731 0.12 2.18 -35.76
CA ASN A 731 -0.43 1.56 -36.96
C ASN A 731 0.71 1.30 -37.95
N ASN A 732 1.02 0.03 -38.18
CA ASN A 732 1.66 -0.41 -39.41
C ASN A 732 0.70 -0.13 -40.57
N ASN A 733 0.99 0.91 -41.34
CA ASN A 733 0.33 1.19 -42.61
C ASN A 733 0.75 0.12 -43.64
N ASN A 734 0.01 -0.98 -43.71
CA ASN A 734 -0.09 -1.77 -44.93
C ASN A 734 -1.46 -1.51 -45.55
N GLU A 735 -1.53 -0.50 -46.43
CA GLU A 735 -2.64 -0.34 -47.35
C GLU A 735 -2.69 -1.52 -48.31
N LYS A 736 -3.84 -2.20 -48.35
CA LYS A 736 -4.20 -3.08 -49.45
C LYS A 736 -4.36 -2.25 -50.73
N SER A 737 -3.50 -2.46 -51.72
CA SER A 737 -3.94 -2.35 -53.12
C SER A 737 -3.26 -3.43 -53.97
N LYS A 738 -4.08 -4.05 -54.83
CA LYS A 738 -3.75 -5.20 -55.66
C LYS A 738 -3.08 -4.75 -56.98
N LEU A 739 -2.17 -5.59 -57.50
CA LEU A 739 -1.90 -5.97 -58.90
C LEU A 739 -0.47 -5.73 -59.43
N ARG A 740 0.05 -6.84 -59.98
CA ARG A 740 1.13 -7.09 -60.97
C ARG A 740 2.55 -7.40 -60.48
N GLU A 741 2.96 -8.61 -60.86
CA GLU A 741 4.33 -9.14 -60.95
C GLU A 741 5.19 -8.26 -61.86
N GLU A 742 6.41 -7.93 -61.43
CA GLU A 742 7.69 -8.40 -61.98
C GLU A 742 8.85 -7.61 -61.32
N ASP A 743 10.03 -8.23 -61.33
CA ASP A 743 11.37 -7.74 -61.04
C ASP A 743 11.98 -7.84 -59.64
N ILE A 744 13.13 -8.51 -59.68
CA ILE A 744 14.04 -8.94 -58.63
C ILE A 744 15.16 -7.89 -58.45
N SER A 745 15.56 -7.74 -57.19
CA SER A 745 16.90 -7.38 -56.68
C SER A 745 17.26 -5.92 -56.33
N LYS A 746 17.68 -5.79 -55.06
CA LYS A 746 18.87 -5.12 -54.50
C LYS A 746 18.59 -4.10 -53.38
N GLU A 747 19.50 -4.18 -52.39
CA GLU A 747 19.93 -3.18 -51.40
C GLU A 747 19.36 -3.18 -49.97
N GLN A 748 20.10 -3.95 -49.16
CA GLN A 748 20.65 -3.74 -47.82
C GLN A 748 20.64 -2.34 -47.15
N ASP A 749 20.63 -2.44 -45.81
CA ASP A 749 21.24 -1.61 -44.76
C ASP A 749 20.52 -0.35 -44.24
N GLN A 750 19.83 -0.50 -43.09
CA GLN A 750 20.07 0.28 -41.84
C GLN A 750 19.24 -0.24 -40.64
N PRO A 751 19.71 -0.02 -39.39
CA PRO A 751 19.28 -0.78 -38.22
C PRO A 751 18.01 -0.24 -37.54
N ASN A 752 17.22 -1.19 -37.04
CA ASN A 752 15.99 -1.02 -36.27
C ASN A 752 16.20 -0.21 -34.99
N ARG A 753 15.23 0.67 -34.71
CA ARG A 753 14.96 1.29 -33.39
C ARG A 753 13.77 0.59 -32.72
N PRO A 754 13.65 0.63 -31.39
CA PRO A 754 12.95 -0.38 -30.60
C PRO A 754 11.46 -0.08 -30.46
N ASP A 755 10.62 -1.07 -30.75
CA ASP A 755 9.25 -1.15 -30.26
C ASP A 755 9.21 -2.26 -29.20
N GLY A 756 9.29 -1.87 -27.93
CA GLY A 756 9.41 -2.79 -26.82
C GLY A 756 9.37 -2.10 -25.47
N THR A 757 8.35 -1.29 -25.22
CA THR A 757 8.12 -0.74 -23.87
C THR A 757 6.64 -0.58 -23.64
N ALA A 758 6.13 -1.22 -22.58
CA ALA A 758 4.76 -1.06 -22.13
C ALA A 758 4.48 0.42 -21.81
N SER A 759 3.75 1.11 -22.70
CA SER A 759 3.45 2.52 -22.53
C SER A 759 2.25 2.72 -21.58
N TYR A 760 2.48 3.53 -20.55
CA TYR A 760 1.43 4.14 -19.73
C TYR A 760 0.87 5.36 -20.51
N VAL A 761 -0.37 5.81 -20.26
CA VAL A 761 -0.79 7.10 -20.82
C VAL A 761 0.08 8.18 -20.21
N MET A 762 0.91 8.77 -21.05
CA MET A 762 1.79 9.85 -20.70
C MET A 762 1.01 11.15 -20.85
N VAL A 763 1.06 12.00 -19.82
CA VAL A 763 0.50 13.36 -19.87
C VAL A 763 1.65 14.35 -20.05
N ALA A 764 1.82 14.88 -21.25
CA ALA A 764 2.77 15.94 -21.60
C ALA A 764 2.17 17.35 -21.43
N THR A 765 3.01 18.36 -21.14
CA THR A 765 2.57 19.75 -20.96
C THR A 765 2.43 20.49 -22.31
N PRO A 766 1.43 21.37 -22.50
CA PRO A 766 1.43 22.31 -23.63
C PRO A 766 2.52 23.36 -23.41
N ARG A 767 3.42 23.54 -24.37
CA ARG A 767 4.36 24.67 -24.37
C ARG A 767 3.58 25.98 -24.37
N ALA A 768 3.94 26.91 -23.49
CA ALA A 768 3.73 28.32 -23.79
C ALA A 768 4.49 28.61 -25.09
N ALA A 769 3.78 29.05 -26.12
CA ALA A 769 4.37 29.40 -27.40
C ALA A 769 5.46 30.45 -27.17
N SER A 770 6.72 30.04 -27.18
CA SER A 770 7.83 30.96 -27.38
C SER A 770 7.78 31.37 -28.84
N THR A 771 7.13 32.49 -29.11
CA THR A 771 7.28 33.25 -30.34
C THR A 771 8.76 33.57 -30.50
N SER A 772 9.45 32.79 -31.32
CA SER A 772 10.76 33.12 -31.86
C SER A 772 10.68 32.82 -33.35
N PRO A 773 10.87 33.82 -34.23
CA PRO A 773 10.68 33.63 -35.66
C PRO A 773 11.69 32.62 -36.18
N ALA A 774 11.23 31.78 -37.12
CA ALA A 774 12.06 30.83 -37.84
C ALA A 774 13.25 31.56 -38.51
N PRO A 775 14.47 30.98 -38.52
CA PRO A 775 15.56 31.56 -39.28
C PRO A 775 15.32 31.33 -40.78
N GLU A 776 15.31 32.42 -41.53
CA GLU A 776 15.42 32.41 -42.98
C GLU A 776 16.76 31.81 -43.42
N GLU A 777 16.74 31.18 -44.59
CA GLU A 777 17.91 30.66 -45.30
C GLU A 777 18.98 31.74 -45.46
N VAL A 778 20.12 31.57 -44.80
CA VAL A 778 21.34 32.31 -45.13
C VAL A 778 22.47 31.31 -45.38
N THR A 779 23.00 31.44 -46.59
CA THR A 779 24.15 30.77 -47.17
C THR A 779 25.38 30.74 -46.27
N SER A 780 26.02 29.57 -46.23
CA SER A 780 27.44 29.30 -45.98
C SER A 780 28.31 30.47 -45.47
N ASP A 781 28.61 30.45 -44.18
CA ASP A 781 29.97 30.68 -43.68
C ASP A 781 30.13 29.91 -42.37
N MET A 782 31.03 28.92 -42.39
CA MET A 782 31.45 28.19 -41.19
C MET A 782 32.19 29.15 -40.26
N VAL A 783 31.52 29.65 -39.23
CA VAL A 783 32.19 30.08 -38.01
C VAL A 783 32.19 28.89 -37.08
N VAL A 784 33.35 28.23 -36.97
CA VAL A 784 33.65 27.31 -35.89
C VAL A 784 33.59 28.13 -34.60
N VAL A 785 32.44 28.10 -33.93
CA VAL A 785 32.36 28.54 -32.54
C VAL A 785 32.94 27.39 -31.74
N ASP A 786 34.19 27.54 -31.31
CA ASP A 786 34.79 26.72 -30.27
C ASP A 786 33.82 26.74 -29.07
N LEU A 787 33.11 25.63 -28.87
CA LEU A 787 32.41 25.35 -27.64
C LEU A 787 33.49 25.21 -26.58
N HIS A 788 33.78 26.28 -25.86
CA HIS A 788 34.48 26.15 -24.60
C HIS A 788 33.73 25.10 -23.77
N GLU A 789 34.40 23.97 -23.51
CA GLU A 789 34.07 23.04 -22.44
C GLU A 789 33.91 23.85 -21.16
N GLU A 790 32.68 24.23 -20.80
CA GLU A 790 32.39 24.83 -19.51
C GLU A 790 32.60 23.74 -18.45
N GLN A 791 33.81 23.78 -17.88
CA GLN A 791 34.31 22.97 -16.77
C GLN A 791 33.23 22.84 -15.67
N ALA A 792 32.83 21.61 -15.35
CA ALA A 792 32.04 21.34 -14.16
C ALA A 792 32.86 21.73 -12.91
N ARG A 793 32.47 22.84 -12.27
CA ARG A 793 33.15 23.44 -11.09
C ARG A 793 32.71 22.76 -9.79
N PHE A 794 33.07 21.50 -9.56
CA PHE A 794 32.95 20.91 -8.21
C PHE A 794 34.34 20.61 -7.64
N VAL A 795 34.51 20.85 -6.34
CA VAL A 795 35.76 20.60 -5.63
C VAL A 795 35.76 19.16 -5.14
N PRO A 796 36.79 18.34 -5.40
CA PRO A 796 36.87 16.99 -4.85
C PRO A 796 36.97 17.05 -3.32
N VAL A 797 36.13 16.28 -2.63
CA VAL A 797 36.06 16.26 -1.16
C VAL A 797 36.32 14.86 -0.63
N ALA A 798 37.41 14.70 0.12
CA ALA A 798 37.69 13.53 0.93
C ALA A 798 36.91 13.63 2.25
N LEU A 799 36.10 12.61 2.52
CA LEU A 799 35.30 12.50 3.74
C LEU A 799 36.03 11.58 4.72
N ALA A 800 36.26 12.02 5.94
CA ALA A 800 36.78 11.17 7.02
C ALA A 800 35.97 11.38 8.30
N PHE A 801 35.86 10.33 9.10
CA PHE A 801 35.22 10.40 10.42
C PHE A 801 36.02 9.56 11.42
N LYS A 802 36.12 10.06 12.65
CA LYS A 802 36.95 9.47 13.71
C LYS A 802 36.19 9.39 15.02
N ASP A 803 36.22 8.21 15.62
CA ASP A 803 35.60 7.87 16.90
C ASP A 803 34.15 8.40 17.00
N LEU A 804 33.35 8.10 15.98
CA LEU A 804 31.99 8.62 15.86
C LEU A 804 31.03 7.79 16.75
N TRP A 805 30.41 8.46 17.72
CA TRP A 805 29.36 7.93 18.57
C TRP A 805 28.05 8.69 18.33
N TYR A 806 26.94 7.96 18.38
CA TYR A 806 25.62 8.57 18.30
C TYR A 806 24.70 7.93 19.34
N SER A 807 24.23 8.74 20.28
CA SER A 807 23.40 8.31 21.40
C SER A 807 22.03 8.98 21.35
N VAL A 808 20.96 8.21 21.62
CA VAL A 808 19.58 8.72 21.69
C VAL A 808 18.94 8.38 23.04
N PRO A 809 18.04 9.23 23.58
CA PRO A 809 17.32 8.91 24.80
C PRO A 809 16.40 7.70 24.58
N LYS A 810 16.32 6.83 25.59
CA LYS A 810 15.53 5.60 25.55
C LYS A 810 14.03 5.94 25.53
N PRO A 811 13.22 5.29 24.67
CA PRO A 811 11.77 5.48 24.70
C PRO A 811 11.20 5.13 26.09
N GLY A 812 10.57 6.10 26.75
CA GLY A 812 9.95 5.92 28.08
C GLY A 812 10.80 6.36 29.28
N SER A 813 12.12 6.58 29.12
CA SER A 813 12.98 7.16 30.17
C SER A 813 13.80 8.30 29.58
N LYS A 814 13.59 9.53 30.08
CA LYS A 814 14.39 10.70 29.64
C LYS A 814 15.84 10.66 30.13
N HIS A 815 16.18 9.77 31.07
CA HIS A 815 17.49 9.75 31.74
C HIS A 815 18.43 8.66 31.23
N GLU A 816 17.92 7.63 30.55
CA GLU A 816 18.75 6.59 29.96
C GLU A 816 18.99 6.89 28.47
N THR A 817 20.24 6.78 28.01
CA THR A 817 20.61 6.90 26.59
C THR A 817 21.04 5.55 26.04
N ILE A 818 20.74 5.30 24.77
CA ILE A 818 21.17 4.13 24.00
C ILE A 818 22.16 4.61 22.95
N ASP A 819 23.34 4.00 22.93
CA ASP A 819 24.36 4.23 21.90
C ASP A 819 24.02 3.38 20.68
N LEU A 820 23.68 4.05 19.58
CA LEU A 820 23.37 3.44 18.28
C LEU A 820 24.63 3.26 17.43
N LEU A 821 25.59 4.19 17.52
CA LEU A 821 26.91 4.07 16.90
C LEU A 821 27.97 4.12 18.00
N LYS A 822 28.99 3.27 17.90
CA LYS A 822 29.99 3.04 18.94
C LYS A 822 31.40 3.15 18.37
N GLY A 823 31.99 4.34 18.46
CA GLY A 823 33.40 4.60 18.13
C GLY A 823 33.81 4.26 16.70
N ILE A 824 32.95 4.58 15.73
CA ILE A 824 33.17 4.19 14.32
C ILE A 824 34.15 5.18 13.67
N SER A 825 35.16 4.67 12.97
CA SER A 825 36.12 5.48 12.21
C SER A 825 36.26 4.96 10.78
N GLY A 826 36.43 5.85 9.82
CA GLY A 826 36.51 5.50 8.40
C GLY A 826 36.73 6.71 7.50
N TYR A 827 36.96 6.46 6.21
CA TYR A 827 37.14 7.50 5.21
C TYR A 827 36.64 7.05 3.83
N ALA A 828 36.34 8.02 2.96
CA ALA A 828 35.99 7.84 1.56
C ALA A 828 36.72 8.90 0.71
N LEU A 829 37.31 8.46 -0.40
CA LEU A 829 38.14 9.31 -1.27
C LEU A 829 37.34 9.77 -2.51
N PRO A 830 37.64 10.97 -3.06
CA PRO A 830 37.07 11.42 -4.33
C PRO A 830 37.34 10.42 -5.47
N GLY A 831 36.39 10.28 -6.39
CA GLY A 831 36.51 9.35 -7.54
C GLY A 831 36.41 7.86 -7.18
N THR A 832 36.12 7.53 -5.92
CA THR A 832 35.90 6.14 -5.48
C THR A 832 34.44 5.91 -5.11
N MET A 833 33.91 4.74 -5.48
CA MET A 833 32.61 4.28 -5.01
C MET A 833 32.82 3.41 -3.77
N THR A 834 32.45 3.92 -2.59
CA THR A 834 32.59 3.20 -1.32
C THR A 834 31.26 2.58 -0.91
N ALA A 835 31.22 1.26 -0.72
CA ALA A 835 30.02 0.55 -0.30
C ALA A 835 29.98 0.33 1.22
N LEU A 836 28.88 0.73 1.87
CA LEU A 836 28.62 0.45 3.29
C LEU A 836 27.70 -0.77 3.40
N MET A 837 28.25 -1.90 3.86
CA MET A 837 27.53 -3.18 3.95
C MET A 837 27.41 -3.65 5.40
N GLY A 838 26.32 -4.37 5.69
CA GLY A 838 26.02 -4.92 7.00
C GLY A 838 24.56 -5.39 7.08
N SER A 839 24.23 -6.22 8.07
CA SER A 839 22.88 -6.73 8.28
C SER A 839 21.86 -5.61 8.55
N SER A 840 20.57 -5.91 8.38
CA SER A 840 19.52 -4.98 8.78
C SER A 840 19.64 -4.63 10.28
N GLY A 841 19.45 -3.34 10.63
CA GLY A 841 19.59 -2.87 12.01
C GLY A 841 21.03 -2.59 12.49
N ALA A 842 22.06 -2.89 11.70
CA ALA A 842 23.48 -2.65 12.07
C ALA A 842 23.88 -1.16 12.22
N GLY A 843 22.97 -0.22 11.93
CA GLY A 843 23.21 1.22 12.05
C GLY A 843 23.71 1.91 10.77
N LYS A 844 23.59 1.27 9.60
CA LYS A 844 24.04 1.81 8.29
C LYS A 844 23.43 3.19 7.96
N THR A 845 22.10 3.26 7.85
CA THR A 845 21.37 4.52 7.64
C THR A 845 21.64 5.53 8.75
N THR A 846 21.78 5.07 10.00
CA THR A 846 22.12 5.95 11.14
C THR A 846 23.50 6.59 10.94
N LEU A 847 24.51 5.82 10.53
CA LEU A 847 25.85 6.31 10.23
C LEU A 847 25.81 7.32 9.07
N MET A 848 25.13 6.99 7.97
CA MET A 848 24.96 7.89 6.83
C MET A 848 24.27 9.19 7.20
N ASP A 849 23.18 9.13 7.99
CA ASP A 849 22.44 10.31 8.44
C ASP A 849 23.26 11.21 9.38
N VAL A 850 24.11 10.62 10.24
CA VAL A 850 24.98 11.39 11.14
C VAL A 850 26.07 12.09 10.33
N ILE A 851 26.70 11.39 9.38
CA ILE A 851 27.73 11.94 8.52
C ILE A 851 27.16 13.04 7.60
N ALA A 852 25.97 12.84 7.05
CA ALA A 852 25.27 13.82 6.22
C ALA A 852 24.66 14.99 7.01
N GLY A 853 24.84 15.04 8.34
CA GLY A 853 24.33 16.13 9.18
C GLY A 853 22.80 16.23 9.25
N ARG A 854 22.11 15.10 9.05
CA ARG A 854 20.64 15.02 8.99
C ARG A 854 19.99 14.68 10.34
N LYS A 855 20.75 14.19 11.32
CA LYS A 855 20.24 13.92 12.67
C LYS A 855 20.16 15.21 13.49
N THR A 856 18.92 15.67 13.74
CA THR A 856 18.62 16.84 14.58
C THR A 856 18.40 16.51 16.06
N GLY A 857 18.28 15.23 16.42
CA GLY A 857 18.09 14.77 17.79
C GLY A 857 19.16 13.75 18.21
N GLY A 858 19.38 13.63 19.52
CA GLY A 858 20.46 12.80 20.10
C GLY A 858 21.76 13.58 20.29
N THR A 859 22.78 12.92 20.82
CA THR A 859 24.12 13.50 21.01
C THR A 859 25.11 12.79 20.10
N ILE A 860 25.81 13.56 19.26
CA ILE A 860 26.90 13.08 18.42
C ILE A 860 28.22 13.38 19.14
N ARG A 861 29.12 12.39 19.22
CA ARG A 861 30.51 12.58 19.68
C ARG A 861 31.47 12.05 18.62
N GLY A 862 32.70 12.58 18.59
CA GLY A 862 33.68 12.29 17.56
C GLY A 862 33.83 13.43 16.57
N GLU A 863 34.61 13.20 15.51
CA GLU A 863 34.97 14.21 14.52
C GLU A 863 34.56 13.76 13.12
N ILE A 864 33.94 14.67 12.35
CA ILE A 864 33.69 14.51 10.92
C ILE A 864 34.55 15.56 10.21
N LEU A 865 35.32 15.13 9.22
CA LEU A 865 36.32 15.92 8.52
C LEU A 865 36.03 15.91 7.01
N LEU A 866 36.05 17.08 6.39
CA LEU A 866 36.00 17.28 4.93
C LEU A 866 37.35 17.86 4.49
N ASN A 867 38.11 17.15 3.67
CA ASN A 867 39.48 17.53 3.27
C ASN A 867 40.41 17.85 4.46
N GLY A 868 40.25 17.15 5.59
CA GLY A 868 41.04 17.36 6.81
C GLY A 868 40.57 18.50 7.72
N TYR A 869 39.53 19.25 7.33
CA TYR A 869 38.94 20.31 8.15
C TYR A 869 37.65 19.82 8.84
N PRO A 870 37.36 20.24 10.09
CA PRO A 870 36.10 19.93 10.76
C PRO A 870 34.90 20.35 9.91
N ALA A 871 34.01 19.40 9.67
CA ALA A 871 32.86 19.57 8.81
C ALA A 871 31.82 20.49 9.48
N THR A 872 31.60 21.67 8.92
CA THR A 872 30.50 22.55 9.34
C THR A 872 29.19 22.06 8.73
N GLU A 873 28.08 22.28 9.43
CA GLU A 873 26.74 21.88 8.96
C GLU A 873 26.41 22.47 7.58
N LEU A 874 26.84 23.70 7.31
CA LEU A 874 26.65 24.37 6.02
C LEU A 874 27.50 23.74 4.91
N ALA A 875 28.76 23.39 5.20
CA ALA A 875 29.64 22.72 4.24
C ALA A 875 29.10 21.33 3.86
N ILE A 876 28.66 20.54 4.84
CA ILE A 876 28.05 19.23 4.59
C ILE A 876 26.81 19.38 3.70
N ARG A 877 25.88 20.29 4.02
CA ARG A 877 24.65 20.48 3.23
C ARG A 877 24.86 20.97 1.80
N ARG A 878 25.95 21.71 1.53
CA ARG A 878 26.25 22.22 0.18
C ARG A 878 27.06 21.24 -0.66
N CYS A 879 27.97 20.49 -0.04
CA CYS A 879 28.86 19.58 -0.76
C CYS A 879 28.29 18.17 -0.90
N THR A 880 27.21 17.83 -0.20
CA THR A 880 26.63 16.48 -0.22
C THR A 880 25.27 16.44 -0.92
N GLY A 881 25.02 15.39 -1.69
CA GLY A 881 23.69 14.97 -2.12
C GLY A 881 23.26 13.74 -1.33
N TYR A 882 21.98 13.61 -1.00
CA TYR A 882 21.48 12.49 -0.20
C TYR A 882 20.19 11.95 -0.81
N CYS A 883 20.26 10.74 -1.36
CA CYS A 883 19.08 10.01 -1.81
C CYS A 883 18.51 9.22 -0.62
N GLU A 884 17.31 9.59 -0.20
CA GLU A 884 16.58 8.88 0.86
C GLU A 884 16.07 7.51 0.38
N GLN A 885 15.80 6.62 1.33
CA GLN A 885 15.23 5.30 1.05
C GLN A 885 13.85 5.39 0.38
N GLN A 886 13.04 6.42 0.69
CA GLN A 886 11.72 6.64 0.10
C GLN A 886 11.77 7.74 -0.97
N ASP A 887 11.21 7.46 -2.14
CA ASP A 887 11.14 8.42 -3.25
C ASP A 887 9.96 9.37 -3.06
N ILE A 888 10.20 10.51 -2.42
CA ILE A 888 9.18 11.53 -2.16
C ILE A 888 9.39 12.70 -3.12
N HIS A 889 8.45 12.87 -4.05
CA HIS A 889 8.45 13.96 -5.02
C HIS A 889 7.07 14.63 -5.12
N SER A 890 7.04 15.84 -5.67
CA SER A 890 5.78 16.50 -6.01
C SER A 890 5.11 15.75 -7.16
N GLU A 891 4.03 15.03 -6.87
CA GLU A 891 3.31 14.24 -7.88
C GLU A 891 2.81 15.08 -9.07
N GLY A 892 2.65 16.39 -8.91
CA GLY A 892 2.15 17.28 -9.96
C GLY A 892 3.21 17.87 -10.90
N ALA A 893 4.51 17.73 -10.57
CA ALA A 893 5.60 18.24 -11.41
C ALA A 893 6.03 17.22 -12.46
N THR A 894 6.70 17.67 -13.52
CA THR A 894 7.39 16.78 -14.46
C THR A 894 8.77 16.37 -13.96
N ILE A 895 9.34 15.28 -14.50
CA ILE A 895 10.71 14.83 -14.21
C ILE A 895 11.68 16.00 -14.41
N ARG A 896 11.58 16.66 -15.58
CA ARG A 896 12.42 17.82 -15.94
C ARG A 896 12.23 18.97 -14.98
N GLU A 897 10.99 19.34 -14.65
CA GLU A 897 10.72 20.41 -13.69
C GLU A 897 11.34 20.14 -12.31
N ALA A 898 11.27 18.89 -11.83
CA ALA A 898 11.89 18.51 -10.56
C ALA A 898 13.43 18.65 -10.59
N LEU A 899 14.07 18.21 -11.69
CA LEU A 899 15.52 18.38 -11.89
C LEU A 899 15.90 19.85 -12.00
N THR A 900 15.18 20.63 -12.81
CA THR A 900 15.39 22.07 -12.98
C THR A 900 15.21 22.81 -11.66
N PHE A 901 14.17 22.49 -10.89
CA PHE A 901 13.94 23.08 -9.58
C PHE A 901 15.11 22.83 -8.62
N SER A 902 15.64 21.60 -8.61
CA SER A 902 16.82 21.25 -7.80
C SER A 902 18.08 22.03 -8.25
N ALA A 903 18.38 22.03 -9.55
CA ALA A 903 19.54 22.72 -10.10
C ALA A 903 19.51 24.23 -9.80
N PHE A 904 18.36 24.88 -9.94
CA PHE A 904 18.24 26.32 -9.71
C PHE A 904 18.43 26.72 -8.25
N LEU A 905 17.96 25.90 -7.30
CA LEU A 905 18.03 26.22 -5.87
C LEU A 905 19.33 25.79 -5.19
N ARG A 906 19.99 24.74 -5.69
CA ARG A 906 21.17 24.17 -5.04
C ARG A 906 22.49 24.56 -5.68
N GLN A 907 22.52 24.82 -6.99
CA GLN A 907 23.73 25.35 -7.62
C GLN A 907 23.93 26.82 -7.26
N ASP A 908 25.20 27.24 -7.18
CA ASP A 908 25.58 28.59 -6.78
C ASP A 908 24.93 29.66 -7.68
N SER A 909 24.68 30.85 -7.11
CA SER A 909 24.13 31.99 -7.86
C SER A 909 25.05 32.48 -8.98
N SER A 910 26.35 32.18 -8.92
CA SER A 910 27.33 32.50 -9.96
C SER A 910 27.24 31.59 -11.19
N VAL A 911 26.53 30.46 -11.11
CA VAL A 911 26.32 29.57 -12.26
C VAL A 911 25.22 30.15 -13.15
N SER A 912 25.50 30.29 -14.44
CA SER A 912 24.54 30.84 -15.40
C SER A 912 23.30 29.95 -15.51
N GLU A 913 22.13 30.55 -15.79
CA GLU A 913 20.89 29.78 -16.00
C GLU A 913 21.04 28.75 -17.12
N ARG A 914 21.82 29.08 -18.15
CA ARG A 914 22.10 28.19 -19.29
C ARG A 914 22.91 26.97 -18.86
N ALA A 915 23.92 27.16 -18.00
CA ALA A 915 24.71 26.06 -17.43
C ALA A 915 23.87 25.19 -16.47
N LYS A 916 22.98 25.80 -15.68
CA LYS A 916 22.02 25.07 -14.82
C LYS A 916 21.11 24.16 -15.64
N LEU A 917 20.55 24.66 -16.75
CA LEU A 917 19.74 23.87 -17.66
C LEU A 917 20.54 22.79 -18.41
N ALA A 918 21.80 23.07 -18.77
CA ALA A 918 22.68 22.07 -19.38
C ALA A 918 22.96 20.90 -18.42
N SER A 919 23.19 21.18 -17.13
CA SER A 919 23.35 20.14 -16.10
C SER A 919 22.09 19.28 -15.94
N VAL A 920 20.90 19.85 -16.12
CA VAL A 920 19.64 19.08 -16.13
C VAL A 920 19.59 18.13 -17.33
N GLU A 921 19.96 18.59 -18.53
CA GLU A 921 20.03 17.74 -19.73
C GLU A 921 21.04 16.60 -19.56
N GLU A 922 22.20 16.90 -18.98
CA GLU A 922 23.21 15.89 -18.66
C GLU A 922 22.69 14.86 -17.66
N CYS A 923 21.96 15.28 -16.61
CA CYS A 923 21.35 14.35 -15.66
C CYS A 923 20.28 13.45 -16.33
N LEU A 924 19.50 14.01 -17.27
CA LEU A 924 18.52 13.25 -18.04
C LEU A 924 19.18 12.21 -18.94
N ASP A 925 20.39 12.49 -19.46
CA ASP A 925 21.20 11.54 -20.22
C ASP A 925 21.80 10.45 -19.34
N LEU A 926 22.47 10.85 -18.26
CA LEU A 926 23.20 9.94 -17.37
C LEU A 926 22.29 8.87 -16.77
N LEU A 927 21.02 9.22 -16.53
CA LEU A 927 20.03 8.35 -15.90
C LEU A 927 19.00 7.79 -16.89
N ASP A 928 19.19 8.02 -18.19
CA ASP A 928 18.30 7.55 -19.26
C ASP A 928 16.83 7.93 -19.01
N LEU A 929 16.61 9.21 -18.68
CA LEU A 929 15.30 9.79 -18.37
C LEU A 929 14.77 10.67 -19.52
N ARG A 930 15.51 10.86 -20.62
CA ARG A 930 15.12 11.73 -21.74
C ARG A 930 13.73 11.42 -22.29
N ALA A 931 13.41 10.13 -22.49
CA ALA A 931 12.14 9.71 -23.05
C ALA A 931 10.92 10.07 -22.17
N ILE A 932 11.14 10.27 -20.86
CA ILE A 932 10.09 10.56 -19.89
C ILE A 932 10.21 11.94 -19.24
N ALA A 933 11.18 12.76 -19.67
CA ALA A 933 11.53 14.03 -19.04
C ALA A 933 10.34 14.99 -18.86
N ASP A 934 9.47 15.09 -19.87
CA ASP A 934 8.36 16.06 -19.89
C ASP A 934 7.04 15.49 -19.35
N GLN A 935 7.11 14.38 -18.61
CA GLN A 935 5.95 13.68 -18.08
C GLN A 935 5.81 13.89 -16.58
N ILE A 936 4.56 13.91 -16.12
CA ILE A 936 4.21 14.07 -14.71
C ILE A 936 4.70 12.87 -13.89
N ILE A 937 5.26 13.17 -12.71
CA ILE A 937 5.81 12.20 -11.74
C ILE A 937 4.74 11.23 -11.19
N ARG A 938 3.48 11.64 -11.17
CA ARG A 938 2.38 10.78 -10.72
C ARG A 938 2.27 9.51 -11.58
N GLY A 939 2.28 8.36 -10.91
CA GLY A 939 2.08 7.05 -11.52
C GLY A 939 3.29 6.51 -12.28
N ARG A 940 4.49 7.06 -12.07
CA ARG A 940 5.75 6.49 -12.58
C ARG A 940 6.09 5.16 -11.90
N SER A 941 6.84 4.31 -12.58
CA SER A 941 7.34 3.06 -11.97
C SER A 941 8.33 3.37 -10.83
N GLN A 942 8.50 2.43 -9.90
CA GLN A 942 9.45 2.60 -8.79
C GLN A 942 10.88 2.84 -9.30
N GLU A 943 11.27 2.18 -10.39
CA GLU A 943 12.54 2.41 -11.07
C GLU A 943 12.70 3.86 -11.55
N GLN A 944 11.70 4.39 -12.26
CA GLN A 944 11.73 5.76 -12.77
C GLN A 944 11.78 6.77 -11.61
N MET A 945 11.09 6.47 -10.51
CA MET A 945 11.13 7.28 -9.29
C MET A 945 12.53 7.25 -8.65
N LYS A 946 13.18 6.08 -8.56
CA LYS A 946 14.54 5.94 -8.04
C LYS A 946 15.55 6.72 -8.89
N ARG A 947 15.48 6.58 -10.21
CA ARG A 947 16.29 7.36 -11.15
C ARG A 947 16.04 8.87 -10.96
N LEU A 948 14.78 9.30 -10.84
CA LEU A 948 14.46 10.71 -10.58
C LEU A 948 15.05 11.21 -9.25
N THR A 949 14.93 10.44 -8.16
CA THR A 949 15.51 10.80 -6.85
C THR A 949 17.01 11.02 -6.96
N ILE A 950 17.72 10.10 -7.61
CA ILE A 950 19.16 10.22 -7.86
C ILE A 950 19.45 11.42 -8.76
N GLY A 951 18.64 11.65 -9.79
CA GLY A 951 18.77 12.78 -10.70
C GLY A 951 18.60 14.12 -10.01
N VAL A 952 17.62 14.25 -9.10
CA VAL A 952 17.38 15.48 -8.33
C VAL A 952 18.59 15.83 -7.48
N GLU A 953 19.25 14.82 -6.90
CA GLU A 953 20.48 15.01 -6.12
C GLU A 953 21.70 15.29 -7.00
N LEU A 954 21.80 14.63 -8.17
CA LEU A 954 22.89 14.86 -9.15
C LEU A 954 22.80 16.23 -9.84
N ALA A 955 21.59 16.73 -10.10
CA ALA A 955 21.35 18.02 -10.75
C ALA A 955 21.90 19.20 -9.93
N ALA A 956 22.20 18.99 -8.66
CA ALA A 956 22.85 19.96 -7.81
C ALA A 956 24.39 19.93 -7.85
N GLN A 957 24.98 19.00 -8.61
CA GLN A 957 26.43 18.78 -8.71
C GLN A 957 27.14 18.65 -7.33
N PRO A 958 26.73 17.69 -6.48
CA PRO A 958 27.35 17.49 -5.17
C PRO A 958 28.76 16.88 -5.30
N SER A 959 29.67 17.26 -4.40
CA SER A 959 31.01 16.64 -4.29
C SER A 959 31.01 15.24 -3.67
N VAL A 960 29.98 14.91 -2.87
CA VAL A 960 29.81 13.62 -2.21
C VAL A 960 28.35 13.20 -2.35
N LEU A 961 28.09 12.02 -2.92
CA LEU A 961 26.73 11.50 -3.07
C LEU A 961 26.50 10.34 -2.10
N PHE A 962 25.54 10.50 -1.19
CA PHE A 962 25.03 9.45 -0.33
C PHE A 962 23.81 8.80 -1.00
N LEU A 963 23.87 7.48 -1.17
CA LEU A 963 22.79 6.69 -1.75
C LEU A 963 22.34 5.64 -0.72
N ASP A 964 21.23 5.88 -0.03
CA ASP A 964 20.68 4.90 0.91
C ASP A 964 19.75 3.93 0.17
N GLU A 965 20.16 2.66 0.06
CA GLU A 965 19.47 1.59 -0.68
C GLU A 965 18.99 1.98 -2.10
N PRO A 966 19.88 2.46 -2.99
CA PRO A 966 19.50 2.99 -4.32
C PRO A 966 18.88 1.95 -5.25
N THR A 967 19.10 0.67 -4.98
CA THR A 967 18.62 -0.46 -5.78
C THR A 967 17.42 -1.18 -5.13
N SER A 968 16.88 -0.64 -4.03
CA SER A 968 15.78 -1.28 -3.30
C SER A 968 14.49 -1.40 -4.12
N GLY A 969 13.96 -2.62 -4.20
CA GLY A 969 12.71 -2.93 -4.92
C GLY A 969 12.83 -2.83 -6.44
N LEU A 970 14.06 -2.92 -6.98
CA LEU A 970 14.34 -2.99 -8.40
C LEU A 970 14.85 -4.38 -8.77
N ASP A 971 14.62 -4.79 -10.02
CA ASP A 971 15.29 -5.94 -10.63
C ASP A 971 16.74 -5.58 -10.99
N ALA A 972 17.61 -6.58 -11.15
CA ALA A 972 19.05 -6.42 -11.35
C ALA A 972 19.35 -5.64 -12.61
N HIS A 973 18.51 -5.74 -13.64
CA HIS A 973 18.69 -4.94 -14.84
C HIS A 973 18.52 -3.45 -14.53
N SER A 974 17.36 -3.07 -13.97
CA SER A 974 17.08 -1.69 -13.54
C SER A 974 18.10 -1.18 -12.53
N ALA A 975 18.49 -2.00 -11.57
CA ALA A 975 19.54 -1.70 -10.59
C ALA A 975 20.91 -1.49 -11.27
N LYS A 976 21.27 -2.33 -12.24
CA LYS A 976 22.50 -2.20 -13.02
C LYS A 976 22.49 -0.91 -13.84
N VAL A 977 21.39 -0.57 -14.51
CA VAL A 977 21.25 0.71 -15.25
C VAL A 977 21.48 1.90 -14.33
N ILE A 978 20.88 1.90 -13.14
CA ILE A 978 21.11 2.94 -12.13
C ILE A 978 22.58 2.98 -11.70
N MET A 979 23.16 1.83 -11.33
CA MET A 979 24.54 1.77 -10.85
C MET A 979 25.56 2.09 -11.94
N ASP A 980 25.27 1.78 -13.21
CA ASP A 980 26.07 2.19 -14.35
C ASP A 980 25.97 3.70 -14.57
N GLY A 981 24.79 4.30 -14.38
CA GLY A 981 24.59 5.75 -14.37
C GLY A 981 25.40 6.44 -13.27
N VAL A 982 25.34 5.94 -12.04
CA VAL A 982 26.14 6.44 -10.90
C VAL A 982 27.64 6.19 -11.12
N ARG A 983 28.04 5.04 -11.66
CA ARG A 983 29.44 4.77 -11.99
C ARG A 983 29.93 5.73 -13.07
N LYS A 984 29.10 6.02 -14.08
CA LYS A 984 29.42 7.02 -15.12
C LYS A 984 29.57 8.41 -14.51
N SER A 985 28.74 8.81 -13.55
CA SER A 985 28.93 10.10 -12.87
C SER A 985 30.26 10.13 -12.11
N VAL A 986 30.57 9.11 -11.29
CA VAL A 986 31.84 9.02 -10.55
C VAL A 986 33.07 8.94 -11.49
N ALA A 987 32.97 8.22 -12.61
CA ALA A 987 34.07 8.08 -13.59
C ALA A 987 34.24 9.33 -14.47
N ALA A 988 33.13 9.98 -14.81
CA ALA A 988 33.15 11.30 -15.43
C ALA A 988 33.85 12.30 -14.51
N GLU A 989 33.80 12.16 -13.18
CA GLU A 989 34.57 13.00 -12.25
C GLU A 989 36.09 12.71 -12.25
N THR A 990 36.51 11.48 -12.56
CA THR A 990 37.94 11.09 -12.47
C THR A 990 38.78 11.60 -13.65
N ARG A 991 38.20 11.72 -14.85
CA ARG A 991 38.92 12.20 -16.05
C ARG A 991 39.38 13.66 -15.99
N TRP A 992 38.89 14.43 -15.02
CA TRP A 992 39.20 15.87 -14.88
C TRP A 992 40.21 16.17 -13.76
N GLY A 993 40.51 15.18 -12.90
CA GLY A 993 41.43 15.35 -11.76
C GLY A 993 42.92 15.26 -12.11
N ASP A 994 43.27 14.56 -13.19
CA ASP A 994 44.68 14.34 -13.58
C ASP A 994 45.37 15.61 -14.14
N GLY A 995 44.63 16.71 -14.34
CA GLY A 995 45.16 17.99 -14.79
C GLY A 995 45.67 18.92 -13.69
N VAL A 996 45.40 18.63 -12.41
CA VAL A 996 45.70 19.55 -11.28
C VAL A 996 46.76 18.99 -10.32
N LEU A 997 47.26 17.78 -10.57
CA LEU A 997 48.39 17.16 -9.83
C LEU A 997 49.65 17.01 -10.69
N ARG A 998 50.02 18.05 -11.43
CA ARG A 998 51.38 18.27 -11.94
C ARG A 998 51.90 19.66 -11.59
#